data_AF-J3IS73-F1
#
_entry.id   AF-J3IS73-F1
#
_cell.length_a   1.000
_cell.length_b   1.000
_cell.length_c   1.000
_cell.angle_alpha   90.00
_cell.angle_beta   90.00
_cell.angle_gamma   90.00
#
_symmetry.space_group_name_H-M   'P 1'
#
loop_
_entity.id
_entity.type
_entity.pdbx_description
1 polymer ?
#
loop_
_entity_poly.entity_id
_entity_poly.type
_entity_poly.pdbx_seq_one_letter_code
_entity_poly.pdbx_strand_id
1 'polypeptide(L)'
;MTTGVLEQKSLYNKGDYVYGDGKGKDTDGDGKKEIDCSTLVWEMLKTAGYKVPYSNTTALKINVTNYDVIEWKDVLPGDIALWPTHTGFVEDIDVENKSGNFFGSQNSTGPATAKFGTGSNFWPMPIKFLRVKEIFKTGSQPASTPEPAPVTPPAPTAYPLMNFQYPFRKSDGTQFKDSEEIFKALESEGSGNFLLGNHGFWHGGIHISDASAPYCVKNEPVRCMADGVVVAYRLNEDYLQSDYSGDKPAKLKYSNSFCLVRHDYKSLANPEEGANKKKQNSLVFFSLYMHLMPYKGYLPTEEELGKPKIKFKVGDFTARSDVEDGPGCEKYGMISVGTVFEVLDEKLASNGITYAKGKLLSGKVPNRKVGQEAWFAYKKDGVVLTNKKDTAIWSAILPPERTRPGYWKGVVKARVTAPNGLPLYAVPSTLANGESAGEPMGEMALCLNSEIKFDGTKVFNLKVGSSLVRMAECICLSGGLRGAGAVPPIFWACVEDIGKGRMVAWAETTPTEFDKVIACQAPIKAGHPVGFLGLQENPGKVEGSTTSKYHAHIEIFTSDTGLDKFLQNEAALKVGMSYMKLPAGTVLASKAAAGQSSTLESEHTVPMGSVTTFKDSQGVEWYEPTVTEKNKKLTGLIKKVDVTFTSSGAQLISQHDWAKLGFTVVKEGDENSDGFLDPDTMPPFFKELHAKLDALGNTDGEVTSADLNSALKNVEFRDKWTKLIAYHPTEWQAKSSEPKWSRLDKLLEDSPKLLKHEKERIDKLVFWDELAGVLQMTLPKQVYHFHPIAFVNNFMKFAVPGKGWAHSAFANLLASVESNNDYTAYNKTKGGHQSFYKTDLTTWTIAELQKKQMDRDVLAAGRYQMIADTINGAVKKLELDTSLKFDEKMQDKIFEEYLIRIKRKAFIQYLEGDGDIEKAAYAWALEFASAGVRKGKTISPVSKKDENGVTEMKDGKPVMLARVASFEGQSYYDGVGTNAAHILPVDMIRVLEESKNNGN
;
A
#
# COMPACT_ATOMS: atom_id res chain seq x y z
N MET A 1 -21.56 -3.62 -28.65
CA MET A 1 -21.42 -4.56 -29.78
C MET A 1 -22.79 -5.16 -30.05
N THR A 2 -23.25 -5.16 -31.29
CA THR A 2 -24.53 -5.77 -31.70
C THR A 2 -24.41 -7.30 -31.59
N THR A 3 -25.48 -8.01 -31.22
CA THR A 3 -25.46 -9.49 -31.05
C THR A 3 -25.25 -10.26 -32.38
N GLY A 4 -25.21 -9.56 -33.52
CA GLY A 4 -25.17 -10.16 -34.87
C GLY A 4 -26.49 -10.86 -35.28
N VAL A 5 -27.50 -10.84 -34.40
CA VAL A 5 -28.77 -11.55 -34.62
C VAL A 5 -29.70 -10.79 -35.56
N LEU A 6 -29.77 -9.47 -35.45
CA LEU A 6 -30.60 -8.65 -36.35
C LEU A 6 -30.09 -8.69 -37.80
N GLU A 7 -28.80 -8.95 -38.02
CA GLU A 7 -28.22 -9.14 -39.36
C GLU A 7 -28.81 -10.39 -40.06
N GLN A 8 -29.34 -11.36 -39.29
CA GLN A 8 -29.98 -12.57 -39.82
C GLN A 8 -31.43 -12.34 -40.26
N LYS A 9 -32.02 -11.16 -40.00
CA LYS A 9 -33.42 -10.85 -40.30
C LYS A 9 -33.79 -11.10 -41.77
N SER A 10 -32.86 -10.85 -42.69
CA SER A 10 -33.04 -11.06 -44.14
C SER A 10 -33.28 -12.53 -44.54
N LEU A 11 -33.00 -13.49 -43.66
CA LEU A 11 -33.26 -14.92 -43.86
C LEU A 11 -34.68 -15.33 -43.48
N TYR A 12 -35.44 -14.44 -42.83
CA TYR A 12 -36.78 -14.71 -42.27
C TYR A 12 -37.80 -13.72 -42.86
N ASN A 13 -37.95 -13.73 -44.18
CA ASN A 13 -38.87 -12.82 -44.86
C ASN A 13 -40.31 -13.35 -44.82
N LYS A 14 -41.27 -12.42 -44.74
CA LYS A 14 -42.72 -12.69 -44.81
C LYS A 14 -43.20 -13.44 -46.06
N GLY A 15 -42.40 -13.47 -47.14
CA GLY A 15 -42.70 -14.24 -48.34
C GLY A 15 -42.55 -15.75 -48.16
N ASP A 16 -41.59 -16.16 -47.32
CA ASP A 16 -41.15 -17.55 -47.17
C ASP A 16 -41.62 -18.18 -45.85
N TYR A 17 -42.12 -17.37 -44.92
CA TYR A 17 -42.54 -17.79 -43.58
C TYR A 17 -43.93 -17.25 -43.22
N VAL A 18 -44.73 -18.08 -42.55
CA VAL A 18 -45.98 -17.72 -41.89
C VAL A 18 -45.93 -18.07 -40.41
N TYR A 19 -46.86 -17.55 -39.62
CA TYR A 19 -46.93 -17.92 -38.21
C TYR A 19 -47.54 -19.32 -38.03
N GLY A 20 -46.87 -20.18 -37.26
CA GLY A 20 -47.39 -21.48 -36.87
C GLY A 20 -46.32 -22.35 -36.19
N ASP A 21 -46.70 -23.55 -35.76
CA ASP A 21 -45.89 -24.44 -34.92
C ASP A 21 -44.99 -25.42 -35.69
N GLY A 22 -44.89 -25.26 -37.02
CA GLY A 22 -44.07 -26.06 -37.94
C GLY A 22 -42.55 -26.00 -37.72
N LYS A 23 -42.10 -25.26 -36.70
CA LYS A 23 -40.69 -25.10 -36.30
C LYS A 23 -39.76 -24.70 -37.46
N GLY A 24 -40.21 -23.81 -38.33
CA GLY A 24 -39.46 -23.34 -39.49
C GLY A 24 -39.46 -24.31 -40.68
N LYS A 25 -40.40 -25.25 -40.72
CA LYS A 25 -40.65 -26.14 -41.87
C LYS A 25 -42.00 -25.79 -42.50
N ASP A 26 -42.20 -26.19 -43.73
CA ASP A 26 -43.49 -26.16 -44.42
C ASP A 26 -44.20 -27.49 -44.11
N THR A 27 -45.18 -27.45 -43.21
CA THR A 27 -45.84 -28.65 -42.70
C THR A 27 -47.17 -28.93 -43.37
N ASP A 28 -47.80 -27.93 -43.99
CA ASP A 28 -49.06 -28.06 -44.72
C ASP A 28 -48.90 -28.12 -46.26
N GLY A 29 -47.69 -27.89 -46.78
CA GLY A 29 -47.34 -27.98 -48.20
C GLY A 29 -47.72 -26.75 -49.01
N ASP A 30 -48.02 -25.61 -48.37
CA ASP A 30 -48.42 -24.36 -49.04
C ASP A 30 -47.23 -23.56 -49.63
N GLY A 31 -46.01 -24.08 -49.46
CA GLY A 31 -44.76 -23.46 -49.90
C GLY A 31 -44.17 -22.46 -48.92
N LYS A 32 -44.77 -22.28 -47.72
CA LYS A 32 -44.30 -21.37 -46.68
C LYS A 32 -43.98 -22.13 -45.40
N LYS A 33 -42.92 -21.70 -44.72
CA LYS A 33 -42.49 -22.31 -43.47
C LYS A 33 -43.26 -21.74 -42.28
N GLU A 34 -43.87 -22.57 -41.45
CA GLU A 34 -44.54 -22.09 -40.25
C GLU A 34 -43.55 -21.93 -39.08
N ILE A 35 -43.47 -20.72 -38.52
CA ILE A 35 -42.55 -20.41 -37.43
C ILE A 35 -43.23 -19.57 -36.34
N ASP A 36 -43.26 -20.09 -35.12
CA ASP A 36 -43.79 -19.35 -33.97
C ASP A 36 -42.75 -18.38 -33.41
N CYS A 37 -43.18 -17.53 -32.47
CA CYS A 37 -42.34 -16.47 -31.92
C CYS A 37 -41.09 -16.98 -31.19
N SER A 38 -41.20 -18.06 -30.41
CA SER A 38 -40.06 -18.65 -29.70
C SER A 38 -39.12 -19.42 -30.63
N THR A 39 -39.67 -20.06 -31.66
CA THR A 39 -38.90 -20.79 -32.67
C THR A 39 -38.13 -19.82 -33.54
N LEU A 40 -38.72 -18.67 -33.91
CA LEU A 40 -38.01 -17.60 -34.61
C LEU A 40 -36.81 -17.09 -33.78
N VAL A 41 -37.00 -16.83 -32.49
CA VAL A 41 -35.91 -16.42 -31.59
C VAL A 41 -34.80 -17.48 -31.56
N TRP A 42 -35.16 -18.76 -31.44
CA TRP A 42 -34.19 -19.85 -31.37
C TRP A 42 -33.42 -20.05 -32.69
N GLU A 43 -34.10 -20.08 -33.84
CA GLU A 43 -33.44 -20.25 -35.15
C GLU A 43 -32.56 -19.05 -35.50
N MET A 44 -32.99 -17.82 -35.20
CA MET A 44 -32.15 -16.62 -35.42
C MET A 44 -30.90 -16.62 -34.53
N LEU A 45 -31.00 -17.04 -33.27
CA LEU A 45 -29.83 -17.21 -32.39
C LEU A 45 -28.88 -18.27 -32.94
N LYS A 46 -29.41 -19.43 -33.32
CA LYS A 46 -28.64 -20.52 -33.91
C LYS A 46 -27.93 -20.11 -35.20
N THR A 47 -28.62 -19.38 -36.08
CA THR A 47 -28.06 -18.86 -37.33
C THR A 47 -26.96 -17.82 -37.06
N ALA A 48 -27.15 -16.97 -36.04
CA ALA A 48 -26.13 -16.04 -35.57
C ALA A 48 -24.96 -16.71 -34.82
N GLY A 49 -24.95 -18.04 -34.71
CA GLY A 49 -23.86 -18.83 -34.15
C GLY A 49 -24.03 -19.21 -32.68
N TYR A 50 -25.15 -18.91 -32.01
CA TYR A 50 -25.37 -19.26 -30.61
C TYR A 50 -25.90 -20.69 -30.42
N LYS A 51 -25.26 -21.45 -29.50
CA LYS A 51 -25.62 -22.79 -29.05
C LYS A 51 -26.43 -22.71 -27.76
N VAL A 52 -27.72 -22.35 -27.89
CA VAL A 52 -28.67 -22.36 -26.77
C VAL A 52 -29.78 -23.40 -27.00
N PRO A 53 -30.23 -24.12 -25.95
CA PRO A 53 -31.36 -25.03 -26.05
C PRO A 53 -32.65 -24.26 -26.38
N TYR A 54 -33.52 -24.89 -27.18
CA TYR A 54 -34.84 -24.33 -27.47
C TYR A 54 -35.64 -24.12 -26.19
N SER A 55 -36.26 -22.95 -26.06
CA SER A 55 -37.13 -22.60 -24.95
C SER A 55 -38.35 -21.88 -25.52
N ASN A 56 -39.55 -22.37 -25.22
CA ASN A 56 -40.78 -21.66 -25.57
C ASN A 56 -40.91 -20.37 -24.75
N THR A 57 -41.82 -19.48 -25.13
CA THR A 57 -42.00 -18.18 -24.45
C THR A 57 -42.26 -18.31 -22.94
N THR A 58 -42.94 -19.37 -22.49
CA THR A 58 -43.18 -19.61 -21.06
C THR A 58 -41.89 -19.99 -20.32
N ALA A 59 -41.06 -20.85 -20.91
CA ALA A 59 -39.77 -21.24 -20.35
C ALA A 59 -38.79 -20.06 -20.32
N LEU A 60 -38.73 -19.24 -21.38
CA LEU A 60 -37.87 -18.05 -21.45
C LEU A 60 -38.20 -17.01 -20.36
N LYS A 61 -39.45 -16.96 -19.87
CA LYS A 61 -39.81 -16.06 -18.76
C LYS A 61 -39.19 -16.48 -17.42
N ILE A 62 -39.02 -17.78 -17.20
CA ILE A 62 -38.67 -18.37 -15.89
C ILE A 62 -37.19 -18.75 -15.85
N ASN A 63 -36.70 -19.48 -16.86
CA ASN A 63 -35.33 -19.97 -16.92
C ASN A 63 -34.51 -19.10 -17.90
N VAL A 64 -33.72 -18.20 -17.33
CA VAL A 64 -32.85 -17.28 -18.07
C VAL A 64 -31.38 -17.68 -17.98
N THR A 65 -31.04 -18.93 -17.64
CA THR A 65 -29.64 -19.35 -17.42
C THR A 65 -28.69 -18.98 -18.58
N ASN A 66 -29.21 -19.00 -19.82
CA ASN A 66 -28.45 -18.70 -21.03
C ASN A 66 -28.47 -17.21 -21.45
N TYR A 67 -29.15 -16.36 -20.68
CA TYR A 67 -29.40 -14.96 -21.01
C TYR A 67 -29.11 -14.04 -19.80
N ASP A 68 -28.74 -12.80 -20.06
CA ASP A 68 -28.72 -11.72 -19.06
C ASP A 68 -30.06 -10.99 -19.09
N VAL A 69 -30.62 -10.65 -17.92
CA VAL A 69 -31.85 -9.85 -17.82
C VAL A 69 -31.48 -8.37 -17.88
N ILE A 70 -32.03 -7.66 -18.87
CA ILE A 70 -31.67 -6.27 -19.16
C ILE A 70 -32.77 -5.34 -18.64
N GLU A 71 -32.38 -4.30 -17.90
CA GLU A 71 -33.28 -3.21 -17.51
C GLU A 71 -33.70 -2.42 -18.75
N TRP A 72 -34.98 -2.03 -18.85
CA TRP A 72 -35.57 -1.49 -20.08
C TRP A 72 -34.84 -0.25 -20.65
N LYS A 73 -34.14 0.52 -19.81
CA LYS A 73 -33.33 1.71 -20.19
C LYS A 73 -31.96 1.36 -20.78
N ASP A 74 -31.47 0.13 -20.57
CA ASP A 74 -30.16 -0.38 -20.97
C ASP A 74 -30.27 -1.40 -22.13
N VAL A 75 -31.49 -1.51 -22.70
CA VAL A 75 -31.81 -2.38 -23.84
C VAL A 75 -31.11 -1.87 -25.10
N LEU A 76 -30.54 -2.80 -25.85
CA LEU A 76 -29.88 -2.54 -27.12
C LEU A 76 -30.58 -3.30 -28.26
N PRO A 77 -30.44 -2.83 -29.51
CA PRO A 77 -30.84 -3.61 -30.69
C PRO A 77 -30.22 -5.02 -30.67
N GLY A 78 -31.08 -6.03 -30.83
CA GLY A 78 -30.71 -7.45 -30.78
C GLY A 78 -30.96 -8.12 -29.44
N ASP A 79 -31.46 -7.40 -28.43
CA ASP A 79 -32.02 -8.01 -27.21
C ASP A 79 -33.40 -8.61 -27.47
N ILE A 80 -33.77 -9.64 -26.71
CA ILE A 80 -35.07 -10.30 -26.80
C ILE A 80 -36.08 -9.56 -25.92
N ALA A 81 -37.15 -9.06 -26.52
CA ALA A 81 -38.34 -8.60 -25.82
C ALA A 81 -39.26 -9.78 -25.49
N LEU A 82 -39.77 -9.82 -24.24
CA LEU A 82 -40.73 -10.82 -23.77
C LEU A 82 -42.05 -10.18 -23.34
N TRP A 83 -43.15 -10.73 -23.83
CA TRP A 83 -44.52 -10.49 -23.40
C TRP A 83 -45.11 -11.75 -22.75
N PRO A 84 -46.29 -11.67 -22.09
CA PRO A 84 -46.91 -12.83 -21.47
C PRO A 84 -47.04 -14.05 -22.39
N THR A 85 -47.30 -13.84 -23.67
CA THR A 85 -47.55 -14.89 -24.67
C THR A 85 -46.70 -14.74 -25.94
N HIS A 86 -45.77 -13.79 -25.99
CA HIS A 86 -45.02 -13.48 -27.22
C HIS A 86 -43.56 -13.11 -26.97
N THR A 87 -42.71 -13.24 -27.99
CA THR A 87 -41.30 -12.85 -27.93
C THR A 87 -40.73 -12.47 -29.29
N GLY A 88 -39.69 -11.64 -29.31
CA GLY A 88 -38.97 -11.25 -30.53
C GLY A 88 -37.75 -10.38 -30.19
N PHE A 89 -37.00 -9.93 -31.19
CA PHE A 89 -35.81 -9.10 -30.99
C PHE A 89 -36.12 -7.61 -31.10
N VAL A 90 -35.66 -6.81 -30.16
CA VAL A 90 -35.70 -5.34 -30.20
C VAL A 90 -34.83 -4.87 -31.37
N GLU A 91 -35.38 -4.01 -32.21
CA GLU A 91 -34.68 -3.39 -33.34
C GLU A 91 -34.20 -1.99 -32.99
N ASP A 92 -35.00 -1.25 -32.22
CA ASP A 92 -34.67 0.06 -31.66
C ASP A 92 -35.52 0.35 -30.43
N ILE A 93 -35.05 1.29 -29.60
CA ILE A 93 -35.75 1.73 -28.40
C ILE A 93 -35.59 3.24 -28.21
N ASP A 94 -36.72 3.91 -27.94
CA ASP A 94 -36.81 5.29 -27.49
C ASP A 94 -37.05 5.28 -25.98
N VAL A 95 -35.97 5.54 -25.24
CA VAL A 95 -35.96 5.51 -23.77
C VAL A 95 -36.79 6.65 -23.18
N GLU A 96 -36.84 7.81 -23.84
CA GLU A 96 -37.59 8.97 -23.35
C GLU A 96 -39.09 8.72 -23.42
N ASN A 97 -39.56 8.17 -24.56
CA ASN A 97 -40.98 7.91 -24.78
C ASN A 97 -41.44 6.51 -24.33
N LYS A 98 -40.56 5.66 -23.81
CA LYS A 98 -40.85 4.26 -23.44
C LYS A 98 -41.51 3.49 -24.59
N SER A 99 -40.92 3.59 -25.77
CA SER A 99 -41.43 2.94 -26.99
C SER A 99 -40.28 2.35 -27.82
N GLY A 100 -40.58 1.51 -28.79
CA GLY A 100 -39.56 0.94 -29.68
C GLY A 100 -40.15 0.04 -30.76
N ASN A 101 -39.30 -0.54 -31.60
CA ASN A 101 -39.68 -1.56 -32.58
C ASN A 101 -39.05 -2.91 -32.23
N PHE A 102 -39.76 -4.00 -32.53
CA PHE A 102 -39.23 -5.36 -32.41
C PHE A 102 -39.57 -6.20 -33.64
N PHE A 103 -38.69 -7.13 -33.98
CA PHE A 103 -38.88 -8.16 -34.99
C PHE A 103 -39.33 -9.47 -34.33
N GLY A 104 -40.51 -9.97 -34.69
CA GLY A 104 -41.08 -11.20 -34.14
C GLY A 104 -42.07 -11.85 -35.09
N SER A 105 -42.37 -13.13 -34.89
CA SER A 105 -43.32 -13.85 -35.75
C SER A 105 -44.76 -13.52 -35.35
N GLN A 106 -45.40 -12.60 -36.07
CA GLN A 106 -46.74 -12.10 -35.77
C GLN A 106 -47.82 -13.06 -36.29
N ASN A 107 -48.88 -13.29 -35.50
CA ASN A 107 -49.97 -14.21 -35.88
C ASN A 107 -50.63 -13.90 -37.23
N SER A 108 -50.63 -12.63 -37.66
CA SER A 108 -51.27 -12.20 -38.91
C SER A 108 -50.34 -12.18 -40.11
N THR A 109 -49.01 -12.20 -39.91
CA THR A 109 -48.05 -11.91 -40.99
C THR A 109 -46.77 -12.74 -40.96
N GLY A 110 -46.59 -13.66 -40.01
CA GLY A 110 -45.29 -14.30 -39.80
C GLY A 110 -44.22 -13.30 -39.32
N PRO A 111 -42.93 -13.57 -39.54
CA PRO A 111 -41.83 -12.70 -39.14
C PRO A 111 -41.96 -11.27 -39.69
N ALA A 112 -42.16 -10.30 -38.80
CA ALA A 112 -42.34 -8.89 -39.14
C ALA A 112 -41.92 -7.96 -38.01
N THR A 113 -41.61 -6.70 -38.38
CA THR A 113 -41.40 -5.60 -37.43
C THR A 113 -42.73 -5.08 -36.90
N ALA A 114 -42.82 -4.88 -35.59
CA ALA A 114 -43.97 -4.26 -34.92
C ALA A 114 -43.51 -3.25 -33.85
N LYS A 115 -44.33 -2.23 -33.60
CA LYS A 115 -44.09 -1.24 -32.53
C LYS A 115 -44.52 -1.77 -31.17
N PHE A 116 -43.80 -1.42 -30.12
CA PHE A 116 -44.17 -1.67 -28.73
C PHE A 116 -44.04 -0.43 -27.84
N GLY A 117 -44.72 -0.45 -26.69
CA GLY A 117 -44.68 0.64 -25.72
C GLY A 117 -45.62 1.80 -26.07
N THR A 118 -45.27 3.01 -25.63
CA THR A 118 -46.11 4.21 -25.84
C THR A 118 -46.38 4.43 -27.33
N GLY A 119 -47.65 4.50 -27.72
CA GLY A 119 -48.07 4.66 -29.12
C GLY A 119 -48.24 3.36 -29.91
N SER A 120 -48.04 2.19 -29.31
CA SER A 120 -48.47 0.91 -29.90
C SER A 120 -49.90 0.57 -29.50
N ASN A 121 -50.74 0.23 -30.48
CA ASN A 121 -52.14 -0.16 -30.25
C ASN A 121 -52.29 -1.62 -29.78
N PHE A 122 -51.22 -2.42 -29.83
CA PHE A 122 -51.31 -3.88 -29.61
C PHE A 122 -50.22 -4.42 -28.67
N TRP A 123 -48.99 -3.92 -28.78
CA TRP A 123 -47.88 -4.41 -27.96
C TRP A 123 -47.54 -3.40 -26.86
N PRO A 124 -47.92 -3.64 -25.59
CA PRO A 124 -47.49 -2.80 -24.48
C PRO A 124 -45.97 -2.94 -24.27
N MET A 125 -45.42 -2.21 -23.29
CA MET A 125 -44.02 -2.39 -22.94
C MET A 125 -43.73 -3.86 -22.54
N PRO A 126 -42.66 -4.50 -23.07
CA PRO A 126 -42.27 -5.85 -22.68
C PRO A 126 -42.16 -6.01 -21.17
N ILE A 127 -42.55 -7.18 -20.66
CA ILE A 127 -42.45 -7.51 -19.23
C ILE A 127 -41.01 -7.84 -18.82
N LYS A 128 -40.15 -8.17 -19.78
CA LYS A 128 -38.73 -8.50 -19.57
C LYS A 128 -37.94 -8.32 -20.87
N PHE A 129 -36.68 -7.92 -20.75
CA PHE A 129 -35.71 -7.95 -21.85
C PHE A 129 -34.58 -8.92 -21.51
N LEU A 130 -34.13 -9.69 -22.49
CA LEU A 130 -33.06 -10.68 -22.34
C LEU A 130 -31.95 -10.48 -23.38
N ARG A 131 -30.69 -10.58 -22.98
CA ARG A 131 -29.54 -10.61 -23.91
C ARG A 131 -28.91 -12.00 -23.87
N VAL A 132 -28.72 -12.66 -25.01
CA VAL A 132 -28.04 -13.97 -25.02
C VAL A 132 -26.58 -13.82 -24.58
N LYS A 133 -26.08 -14.71 -23.72
CA LYS A 133 -24.69 -14.64 -23.25
C LYS A 133 -23.72 -15.05 -24.36
N GLU A 134 -22.69 -14.25 -24.59
CA GLU A 134 -21.67 -14.49 -25.64
C GLU A 134 -20.93 -15.83 -25.51
N ILE A 135 -20.87 -16.39 -24.30
CA ILE A 135 -20.26 -17.71 -24.03
C ILE A 135 -20.92 -18.85 -24.83
N PHE A 136 -22.15 -18.65 -25.33
CA PHE A 136 -22.84 -19.65 -26.13
C PHE A 136 -22.56 -19.53 -27.63
N LYS A 137 -21.82 -18.52 -28.11
CA LYS A 137 -21.54 -18.34 -29.54
C LYS A 137 -20.41 -19.27 -30.01
N THR A 138 -20.56 -19.88 -31.19
CA THR A 138 -19.65 -20.90 -31.74
C THR A 138 -18.45 -20.22 -32.38
N GLY A 139 -17.22 -20.62 -32.03
CA GLY A 139 -16.00 -19.96 -32.50
C GLY A 139 -15.52 -18.83 -31.58
N SER A 140 -16.26 -18.54 -30.52
CA SER A 140 -15.76 -17.80 -29.36
C SER A 140 -14.77 -18.68 -28.60
N GLN A 141 -13.51 -18.26 -28.46
CA GLN A 141 -12.73 -18.64 -27.28
C GLN A 141 -13.61 -18.35 -26.05
N PRO A 142 -13.55 -19.16 -24.97
CA PRO A 142 -14.29 -18.83 -23.77
C PRO A 142 -13.79 -17.46 -23.28
N ALA A 143 -14.60 -16.44 -23.50
CA ALA A 143 -14.49 -15.19 -22.77
C ALA A 143 -14.60 -15.60 -21.30
N SER A 144 -13.58 -15.21 -20.53
CA SER A 144 -13.63 -15.24 -19.08
C SER A 144 -15.01 -14.72 -18.63
N THR A 145 -15.65 -15.52 -17.77
CA THR A 145 -16.85 -15.14 -17.01
C THR A 145 -16.79 -13.65 -16.64
N PRO A 146 -17.80 -12.82 -16.94
CA PRO A 146 -18.01 -11.65 -16.12
C PRO A 146 -18.26 -12.19 -14.72
N GLU A 147 -17.34 -11.86 -13.83
CA GLU A 147 -17.53 -11.91 -12.39
C GLU A 147 -18.97 -11.42 -12.07
N PRO A 148 -19.68 -12.01 -11.10
CA PRO A 148 -20.91 -11.40 -10.60
C PRO A 148 -20.61 -9.92 -10.36
N ALA A 149 -21.49 -9.02 -10.85
CA ALA A 149 -21.39 -7.60 -10.52
C ALA A 149 -21.04 -7.54 -9.03
N PRO A 150 -19.93 -6.87 -8.64
CA PRO A 150 -19.50 -6.85 -7.27
C PRO A 150 -20.75 -6.52 -6.47
N VAL A 151 -21.15 -7.43 -5.58
CA VAL A 151 -22.14 -7.11 -4.54
C VAL A 151 -21.63 -5.79 -4.03
N THR A 152 -22.37 -4.71 -4.31
CA THR A 152 -21.91 -3.39 -3.92
C THR A 152 -21.75 -3.55 -2.42
N PRO A 153 -20.51 -3.52 -1.90
CA PRO A 153 -20.34 -3.53 -0.46
C PRO A 153 -21.21 -2.35 -0.02
N PRO A 154 -22.01 -2.48 1.06
CA PRO A 154 -22.77 -1.33 1.56
C PRO A 154 -21.82 -0.15 1.53
N ALA A 155 -22.17 0.90 0.76
CA ALA A 155 -21.23 1.89 0.25
C ALA A 155 -20.12 2.12 1.29
N PRO A 156 -18.89 1.64 1.06
CA PRO A 156 -17.85 1.87 2.03
C PRO A 156 -17.71 3.38 2.10
N THR A 157 -17.92 3.91 3.29
CA THR A 157 -17.40 5.21 3.71
C THR A 157 -15.96 5.32 3.19
N ALA A 158 -15.72 6.04 2.08
CA ALA A 158 -14.43 6.25 1.40
C ALA A 158 -13.56 4.98 1.21
N TYR A 159 -13.20 4.62 -0.03
CA TYR A 159 -12.07 3.68 -0.22
C TYR A 159 -10.86 4.24 0.55
N PRO A 160 -10.22 3.46 1.44
CA PRO A 160 -9.04 3.95 2.14
C PRO A 160 -7.98 4.30 1.10
N LEU A 161 -7.35 5.47 1.26
CA LEU A 161 -6.29 5.92 0.39
C LEU A 161 -5.19 4.84 0.32
N MET A 162 -4.69 4.55 -0.88
CA MET A 162 -3.58 3.62 -1.06
C MET A 162 -2.35 4.12 -0.30
N ASN A 163 -1.79 3.27 0.56
CA ASN A 163 -0.55 3.58 1.26
C ASN A 163 0.66 3.27 0.37
N PHE A 164 1.74 4.01 0.59
CA PHE A 164 3.01 3.87 -0.12
C PHE A 164 4.18 3.81 0.87
N GLN A 165 5.19 3.01 0.52
CA GLN A 165 6.41 2.81 1.31
C GLN A 165 7.58 2.51 0.36
N TYR A 166 8.79 2.78 0.81
CA TYR A 166 9.99 2.39 0.08
C TYR A 166 10.21 0.86 0.12
N PRO A 167 10.90 0.29 -0.89
CA PRO A 167 11.02 -1.16 -1.06
C PRO A 167 11.91 -1.86 -0.04
N PHE A 168 12.69 -1.12 0.76
CA PHE A 168 13.50 -1.65 1.85
C PHE A 168 13.59 -0.61 2.97
N ARG A 169 14.16 -1.03 4.10
CA ARG A 169 14.25 -0.23 5.34
C ARG A 169 15.70 -0.09 5.78
N LYS A 170 15.96 0.72 6.80
CA LYS A 170 17.27 0.74 7.46
C LYS A 170 17.53 -0.56 8.21
N SER A 171 18.76 -0.77 8.65
CA SER A 171 19.21 -1.98 9.36
C SER A 171 18.46 -2.25 10.68
N ASP A 172 17.87 -1.22 11.29
CA ASP A 172 17.06 -1.30 12.51
C ASP A 172 15.56 -1.53 12.23
N GLY A 173 15.19 -1.73 10.96
CA GLY A 173 13.81 -1.94 10.54
C GLY A 173 12.95 -0.68 10.50
N THR A 174 13.54 0.52 10.65
CA THR A 174 12.86 1.81 10.49
C THR A 174 12.82 2.28 9.03
N GLN A 175 11.86 3.14 8.70
CA GLN A 175 11.75 3.71 7.35
C GLN A 175 12.83 4.77 7.09
N PHE A 176 13.15 4.95 5.81
CA PHE A 176 13.92 6.11 5.35
C PHE A 176 13.11 7.38 5.57
N LYS A 177 13.80 8.45 5.96
CA LYS A 177 13.18 9.75 6.22
C LYS A 177 12.63 10.39 4.94
N ASP A 178 13.40 10.29 3.86
CA ASP A 178 13.14 10.88 2.55
C ASP A 178 13.85 10.06 1.46
N SER A 179 13.63 10.42 0.19
CA SER A 179 14.25 9.73 -0.95
C SER A 179 15.76 9.97 -1.03
N GLU A 180 16.30 11.04 -0.45
CA GLU A 180 17.75 11.32 -0.47
C GLU A 180 18.53 10.24 0.29
N GLU A 181 18.04 9.79 1.45
CA GLU A 181 18.68 8.70 2.19
C GLU A 181 18.72 7.40 1.37
N ILE A 182 17.71 7.15 0.53
CA ILE A 182 17.66 5.95 -0.31
C ILE A 182 18.58 6.09 -1.50
N PHE A 183 18.53 7.22 -2.21
CA PHE A 183 19.47 7.48 -3.29
C PHE A 183 20.91 7.38 -2.80
N LYS A 184 21.18 7.85 -1.57
CA LYS A 184 22.48 7.70 -0.92
C LYS A 184 22.86 6.24 -0.70
N ALA A 185 21.92 5.38 -0.31
CA ALA A 185 22.17 3.94 -0.22
C ALA A 185 22.44 3.32 -1.61
N LEU A 186 21.68 3.72 -2.63
CA LEU A 186 21.82 3.26 -4.01
C LEU A 186 23.14 3.71 -4.67
N GLU A 187 23.82 4.76 -4.17
CA GLU A 187 25.18 5.12 -4.61
C GLU A 187 26.21 3.99 -4.40
N SER A 188 25.92 3.00 -3.56
CA SER A 188 26.79 1.83 -3.38
C SER A 188 26.58 0.74 -4.45
N GLU A 189 25.54 0.85 -5.29
CA GLU A 189 25.32 -0.09 -6.38
C GLU A 189 26.28 0.17 -7.54
N GLY A 190 26.97 -0.89 -7.96
CA GLY A 190 27.89 -0.86 -9.09
C GLY A 190 27.22 -1.10 -10.45
N SER A 191 25.92 -1.43 -10.49
CA SER A 191 25.13 -1.67 -11.71
C SER A 191 23.64 -1.78 -11.40
N GLY A 192 22.79 -1.78 -12.44
CA GLY A 192 21.33 -1.94 -12.30
C GLY A 192 20.61 -0.64 -12.00
N ASN A 193 21.08 0.47 -12.58
CA ASN A 193 20.45 1.77 -12.49
C ASN A 193 19.31 1.87 -13.52
N PHE A 194 18.18 2.43 -13.11
CA PHE A 194 17.25 3.04 -14.06
C PHE A 194 17.98 4.22 -14.70
N LEU A 195 17.98 4.48 -16.00
CA LEU A 195 17.13 3.92 -17.06
C LEU A 195 17.87 3.00 -18.03
N LEU A 196 19.20 2.95 -17.96
CA LEU A 196 20.07 2.25 -18.88
C LEU A 196 20.95 1.28 -18.12
N GLY A 197 21.07 0.06 -18.62
CA GLY A 197 22.06 -0.92 -18.23
C GLY A 197 23.36 -0.77 -19.02
N ASN A 198 24.24 -1.77 -18.89
CA ASN A 198 25.46 -1.81 -19.67
C ASN A 198 25.17 -1.85 -21.18
N HIS A 199 26.04 -1.22 -21.98
CA HIS A 199 25.93 -1.12 -23.43
C HIS A 199 24.63 -0.43 -23.92
N GLY A 200 24.07 0.49 -23.12
CA GLY A 200 22.89 1.27 -23.51
C GLY A 200 21.59 0.47 -23.56
N PHE A 201 21.54 -0.71 -22.93
CA PHE A 201 20.31 -1.52 -22.88
C PHE A 201 19.25 -0.87 -21.97
N TRP A 202 17.98 -0.87 -22.38
CA TRP A 202 16.87 -0.39 -21.56
C TRP A 202 16.78 -1.15 -20.23
N HIS A 203 16.67 -0.42 -19.12
CA HIS A 203 16.54 -0.99 -17.78
C HIS A 203 15.36 -0.36 -17.04
N GLY A 204 14.27 -1.12 -16.95
CA GLY A 204 12.96 -0.65 -16.47
C GLY A 204 12.82 -0.49 -14.95
N GLY A 205 13.88 -0.80 -14.19
CA GLY A 205 13.85 -0.85 -12.73
C GLY A 205 15.14 -0.42 -12.07
N ILE A 206 15.29 -0.80 -10.80
CA ILE A 206 16.51 -0.61 -10.02
C ILE A 206 16.94 -1.93 -9.39
N HIS A 207 18.24 -2.09 -9.18
CA HIS A 207 18.77 -3.12 -8.31
C HIS A 207 18.95 -2.60 -6.88
N ILE A 208 18.65 -3.45 -5.91
CA ILE A 208 19.17 -3.34 -4.54
C ILE A 208 19.98 -4.60 -4.24
N SER A 209 21.05 -4.47 -3.47
CA SER A 209 21.96 -5.57 -3.18
C SER A 209 22.51 -5.57 -1.78
N ASP A 210 23.35 -6.54 -1.45
CA ASP A 210 24.10 -6.57 -0.21
C ASP A 210 25.09 -5.40 -0.03
N ALA A 211 25.32 -4.59 -1.08
CA ALA A 211 26.04 -3.31 -0.97
C ALA A 211 25.15 -2.20 -0.37
N SER A 212 23.94 -2.00 -0.91
CA SER A 212 23.02 -0.94 -0.47
C SER A 212 22.14 -1.34 0.72
N ALA A 213 21.84 -2.63 0.85
CA ALA A 213 20.95 -3.20 1.84
C ALA A 213 21.46 -4.58 2.35
N PRO A 214 22.64 -4.66 3.00
CA PRO A 214 23.22 -5.93 3.49
C PRO A 214 22.29 -6.70 4.45
N TYR A 215 21.51 -5.98 5.24
CA TYR A 215 20.50 -6.55 6.14
C TYR A 215 19.36 -7.24 5.38
N CYS A 216 19.14 -6.94 4.10
CA CYS A 216 18.15 -7.62 3.26
C CYS A 216 18.52 -9.02 2.79
N VAL A 217 19.69 -9.52 3.21
CA VAL A 217 20.07 -10.93 3.07
C VAL A 217 19.49 -11.80 4.20
N LYS A 218 19.24 -11.22 5.40
CA LYS A 218 18.89 -12.02 6.58
C LYS A 218 17.95 -11.37 7.58
N ASN A 219 18.11 -10.07 7.86
CA ASN A 219 17.45 -9.43 8.98
C ASN A 219 16.13 -8.75 8.59
N GLU A 220 16.13 -8.02 7.48
CA GLU A 220 14.99 -7.20 7.05
C GLU A 220 14.55 -7.61 5.63
N PRO A 221 13.28 -7.94 5.39
CA PRO A 221 12.86 -8.30 4.05
C PRO A 221 12.82 -7.08 3.13
N VAL A 222 12.92 -7.32 1.82
CA VAL A 222 12.37 -6.43 0.79
C VAL A 222 10.85 -6.33 1.01
N ARG A 223 10.27 -5.16 0.80
CA ARG A 223 8.89 -4.82 1.18
C ARG A 223 8.07 -4.32 -0.02
N CYS A 224 6.77 -4.61 0.04
CA CYS A 224 5.80 -4.12 -0.93
C CYS A 224 5.72 -2.59 -0.89
N MET A 225 5.75 -1.94 -2.04
CA MET A 225 5.84 -0.48 -2.15
C MET A 225 4.50 0.23 -2.05
N ALA A 226 3.40 -0.46 -2.34
CA ALA A 226 2.05 0.10 -2.28
C ALA A 226 1.03 -0.95 -1.88
N ASP A 227 -0.12 -0.53 -1.34
CA ASP A 227 -1.23 -1.46 -1.12
C ASP A 227 -1.67 -2.08 -2.45
N GLY A 228 -1.97 -3.37 -2.46
CA GLY A 228 -2.33 -4.05 -3.70
C GLY A 228 -2.70 -5.52 -3.49
N VAL A 229 -2.62 -6.28 -4.58
CA VAL A 229 -2.90 -7.72 -4.61
C VAL A 229 -1.73 -8.40 -5.30
N VAL A 230 -1.14 -9.41 -4.66
CA VAL A 230 -0.16 -10.29 -5.31
C VAL A 230 -0.92 -11.12 -6.34
N VAL A 231 -0.64 -10.89 -7.62
CA VAL A 231 -1.35 -11.50 -8.74
C VAL A 231 -0.63 -12.72 -9.32
N ALA A 232 0.71 -12.75 -9.19
CA ALA A 232 1.53 -13.88 -9.56
C ALA A 232 2.80 -13.92 -8.72
N TYR A 233 3.34 -15.11 -8.49
CA TYR A 233 4.69 -15.26 -7.94
C TYR A 233 5.32 -16.55 -8.46
N ARG A 234 6.64 -16.63 -8.44
CA ARG A 234 7.42 -17.86 -8.62
C ARG A 234 8.31 -18.00 -7.39
N LEU A 235 8.33 -19.19 -6.79
CA LEU A 235 9.19 -19.49 -5.66
C LEU A 235 10.03 -20.72 -6.00
N ASN A 236 11.34 -20.59 -6.01
CA ASN A 236 12.23 -21.74 -6.15
C ASN A 236 12.31 -22.50 -4.83
N GLU A 237 12.41 -23.83 -4.88
CA GLU A 237 12.66 -24.61 -3.67
C GLU A 237 14.06 -24.32 -3.12
N ASP A 238 15.05 -24.32 -4.02
CA ASP A 238 16.45 -24.05 -3.79
C ASP A 238 17.00 -23.16 -4.91
N TYR A 239 18.24 -22.70 -4.81
CA TYR A 239 18.88 -21.97 -5.90
C TYR A 239 18.96 -22.83 -7.16
N LEU A 240 18.54 -22.24 -8.28
CA LEU A 240 18.75 -22.83 -9.59
C LEU A 240 20.24 -22.86 -9.90
N GLN A 241 20.66 -23.84 -10.70
CA GLN A 241 22.03 -23.97 -11.16
C GLN A 241 22.09 -23.85 -12.68
N SER A 242 23.16 -23.20 -13.14
CA SER A 242 23.55 -23.12 -14.55
C SER A 242 24.99 -23.61 -14.68
N ASP A 243 25.22 -24.50 -15.63
CA ASP A 243 26.54 -25.04 -15.91
C ASP A 243 27.28 -24.05 -16.84
N TYR A 244 28.34 -23.42 -16.33
CA TYR A 244 29.26 -22.67 -17.16
C TYR A 244 30.33 -23.63 -17.69
N SER A 245 30.28 -23.99 -18.97
CA SER A 245 31.24 -24.91 -19.61
C SER A 245 32.53 -24.21 -20.08
N GLY A 246 32.98 -23.22 -19.30
CA GLY A 246 34.24 -22.47 -19.40
C GLY A 246 35.49 -23.35 -19.56
N ASP A 247 36.67 -22.74 -19.72
CA ASP A 247 37.94 -23.48 -19.55
C ASP A 247 38.09 -24.03 -18.12
N LYS A 248 37.36 -23.43 -17.16
CA LYS A 248 37.13 -23.96 -15.82
C LYS A 248 35.61 -24.09 -15.59
N PRO A 249 35.06 -25.31 -15.64
CA PRO A 249 33.65 -25.53 -15.43
C PRO A 249 33.19 -25.09 -14.03
N ALA A 250 32.07 -24.39 -13.94
CA ALA A 250 31.48 -23.97 -12.67
C ALA A 250 29.96 -24.19 -12.67
N LYS A 251 29.41 -24.52 -11.51
CA LYS A 251 27.96 -24.55 -11.29
C LYS A 251 27.58 -23.27 -10.57
N LEU A 252 27.02 -22.33 -11.32
CA LEU A 252 26.68 -21.01 -10.82
C LEU A 252 25.23 -21.01 -10.33
N LYS A 253 25.03 -20.54 -9.10
CA LYS A 253 23.72 -20.41 -8.46
C LYS A 253 23.04 -19.10 -8.82
N TYR A 254 21.74 -19.14 -9.04
CA TYR A 254 20.92 -17.95 -9.19
C TYR A 254 19.48 -18.22 -8.75
N SER A 255 18.70 -17.15 -8.60
CA SER A 255 17.26 -17.24 -8.37
C SER A 255 16.49 -16.53 -9.49
N ASN A 256 15.38 -17.14 -9.91
CA ASN A 256 14.35 -16.49 -10.71
C ASN A 256 13.02 -16.41 -9.95
N SER A 257 13.06 -16.56 -8.62
CA SER A 257 11.89 -16.33 -7.77
C SER A 257 11.46 -14.88 -7.88
N PHE A 258 10.16 -14.65 -7.94
CA PHE A 258 9.61 -13.31 -8.06
C PHE A 258 8.25 -13.16 -7.39
N CYS A 259 7.90 -11.91 -7.11
CA CYS A 259 6.56 -11.50 -6.70
C CYS A 259 6.07 -10.36 -7.61
N LEU A 260 4.87 -10.52 -8.18
CA LEU A 260 4.20 -9.51 -9.00
C LEU A 260 2.94 -9.03 -8.28
N VAL A 261 2.87 -7.74 -8.02
CA VAL A 261 1.75 -7.10 -7.31
C VAL A 261 1.03 -6.14 -8.25
N ARG A 262 -0.29 -6.25 -8.33
CA ARG A 262 -1.16 -5.28 -9.01
C ARG A 262 -1.67 -4.25 -8.01
N HIS A 263 -1.71 -2.99 -8.45
CA HIS A 263 -2.18 -1.86 -7.69
C HIS A 263 -3.24 -1.11 -8.50
N ASP A 264 -4.44 -0.97 -7.94
CA ASP A 264 -5.52 -0.19 -8.52
C ASP A 264 -5.64 1.13 -7.75
N TYR A 265 -4.85 2.14 -8.13
CA TYR A 265 -4.83 3.42 -7.45
C TYR A 265 -6.03 4.28 -7.83
N LYS A 266 -6.64 4.90 -6.81
CA LYS A 266 -7.58 6.02 -6.95
C LYS A 266 -7.21 7.11 -5.96
N SER A 267 -7.13 8.34 -6.43
CA SER A 267 -6.93 9.52 -5.57
C SER A 267 -8.13 9.77 -4.67
N LEU A 268 -8.04 10.76 -3.77
CA LEU A 268 -9.24 11.33 -3.18
C LEU A 268 -10.17 11.91 -4.26
N ALA A 269 -11.46 11.89 -3.97
CA ALA A 269 -12.48 12.59 -4.74
C ALA A 269 -12.25 14.10 -4.63
N ASN A 270 -12.34 14.81 -5.77
CA ASN A 270 -12.16 16.26 -5.77
C ASN A 270 -13.23 16.92 -4.88
N PRO A 271 -12.82 17.63 -3.80
CA PRO A 271 -13.75 18.25 -2.87
C PRO A 271 -14.33 19.56 -3.40
N GLU A 272 -13.70 20.18 -4.42
CA GLU A 272 -14.15 21.47 -4.96
C GLU A 272 -15.48 21.32 -5.70
N GLU A 273 -16.38 22.28 -5.48
CA GLU A 273 -17.63 22.39 -6.21
C GLU A 273 -17.38 22.72 -7.70
N GLY A 274 -18.29 22.28 -8.58
CA GLY A 274 -18.22 22.53 -10.02
C GLY A 274 -18.03 21.26 -10.86
N ALA A 275 -17.54 21.43 -12.09
CA ALA A 275 -17.48 20.38 -13.12
C ALA A 275 -16.59 19.18 -12.76
N ASN A 276 -15.65 19.36 -11.82
CA ASN A 276 -14.73 18.32 -11.39
C ASN A 276 -15.09 17.71 -10.03
N LYS A 277 -16.16 18.16 -9.37
CA LYS A 277 -16.60 17.64 -8.07
C LYS A 277 -16.73 16.11 -8.13
N LYS A 278 -16.18 15.43 -7.13
CA LYS A 278 -16.17 13.96 -7.00
C LYS A 278 -15.35 13.20 -8.05
N LYS A 279 -14.70 13.86 -9.02
CA LYS A 279 -13.77 13.17 -9.93
C LYS A 279 -12.54 12.70 -9.17
N GLN A 280 -11.91 11.64 -9.66
CA GLN A 280 -10.70 11.03 -9.10
C GLN A 280 -9.72 10.72 -10.23
N ASN A 281 -8.42 10.90 -9.97
CA ASN A 281 -7.39 10.34 -10.83
C ASN A 281 -7.24 8.86 -10.50
N SER A 282 -7.07 8.03 -11.53
CA SER A 282 -6.91 6.58 -11.38
C SER A 282 -5.70 6.10 -12.18
N LEU A 283 -5.03 5.07 -11.68
CA LEU A 283 -3.95 4.41 -12.38
C LEU A 283 -3.89 2.94 -11.95
N VAL A 284 -3.92 2.03 -12.92
CA VAL A 284 -3.56 0.63 -12.69
C VAL A 284 -2.08 0.45 -12.99
N PHE A 285 -1.32 -0.03 -12.02
CA PHE A 285 0.11 -0.29 -12.19
C PHE A 285 0.53 -1.56 -11.46
N PHE A 286 1.74 -2.02 -11.73
CA PHE A 286 2.32 -3.22 -11.17
C PHE A 286 3.65 -2.91 -10.50
N SER A 287 3.96 -3.61 -9.42
CA SER A 287 5.33 -3.70 -8.91
C SER A 287 5.84 -5.14 -9.03
N LEU A 288 7.03 -5.28 -9.61
CA LEU A 288 7.70 -6.56 -9.80
C LEU A 288 8.96 -6.60 -8.94
N TYR A 289 9.13 -7.70 -8.21
CA TYR A 289 10.30 -7.98 -7.38
C TYR A 289 10.93 -9.29 -7.86
N MET A 290 11.97 -9.20 -8.67
CA MET A 290 12.70 -10.33 -9.27
C MET A 290 13.94 -10.71 -8.45
N HIS A 291 14.43 -11.93 -8.67
CA HIS A 291 15.62 -12.52 -8.03
C HIS A 291 15.50 -12.66 -6.51
N LEU A 292 14.30 -12.96 -5.99
CA LEU A 292 14.07 -13.16 -4.57
C LEU A 292 14.70 -14.46 -4.05
N MET A 293 14.99 -14.53 -2.75
CA MET A 293 15.54 -15.74 -2.12
C MET A 293 14.62 -16.98 -2.28
N PRO A 294 15.16 -18.16 -2.62
CA PRO A 294 14.43 -19.44 -2.62
C PRO A 294 13.95 -19.87 -1.23
N TYR A 295 12.99 -20.78 -1.17
CA TYR A 295 12.36 -21.24 0.08
C TYR A 295 13.35 -21.79 1.11
N LYS A 296 14.30 -22.64 0.70
CA LYS A 296 15.32 -23.19 1.62
C LYS A 296 16.18 -22.12 2.28
N GLY A 297 16.33 -20.94 1.67
CA GLY A 297 17.02 -19.81 2.27
C GLY A 297 16.32 -19.22 3.51
N TYR A 298 15.03 -19.51 3.71
CA TYR A 298 14.26 -19.08 4.89
C TYR A 298 14.39 -20.04 6.06
N LEU A 299 14.85 -21.26 5.81
CA LEU A 299 15.09 -22.25 6.83
C LEU A 299 16.42 -21.93 7.53
N PRO A 300 16.52 -22.12 8.85
CA PRO A 300 17.79 -21.92 9.54
C PRO A 300 18.82 -22.95 9.05
N THR A 301 20.04 -22.50 8.79
CA THR A 301 21.14 -23.40 8.42
C THR A 301 21.60 -24.23 9.63
N GLU A 302 22.32 -25.34 9.41
CA GLU A 302 22.90 -26.12 10.53
C GLU A 302 23.84 -25.27 11.39
N GLU A 303 24.56 -24.33 10.80
CA GLU A 303 25.41 -23.37 11.51
C GLU A 303 24.59 -22.39 12.35
N GLU A 304 23.45 -21.91 11.83
CA GLU A 304 22.55 -21.00 12.56
C GLU A 304 21.81 -21.72 13.70
N LEU A 305 21.45 -22.98 13.50
CA LEU A 305 20.88 -23.85 14.53
C LEU A 305 21.91 -24.12 15.63
N GLY A 306 23.16 -24.37 15.24
CA GLY A 306 24.29 -24.60 16.15
C GLY A 306 23.97 -25.65 17.23
N LYS A 307 24.62 -25.52 18.39
CA LYS A 307 24.25 -26.32 19.56
C LYS A 307 22.94 -25.78 20.19
N PRO A 308 22.02 -26.65 20.66
CA PRO A 308 20.73 -26.22 21.16
C PRO A 308 20.85 -25.19 22.30
N LYS A 309 20.15 -24.07 22.19
CA LYS A 309 20.06 -23.08 23.27
C LYS A 309 18.70 -23.18 23.94
N ILE A 310 18.65 -23.03 25.27
CA ILE A 310 17.41 -23.12 26.04
C ILE A 310 17.30 -21.99 27.06
N LYS A 311 16.07 -21.58 27.36
CA LYS A 311 15.73 -20.59 28.38
C LYS A 311 14.86 -21.23 29.46
N PHE A 312 15.32 -21.22 30.70
CA PHE A 312 14.54 -21.70 31.84
C PHE A 312 13.28 -20.83 32.06
N LYS A 313 12.14 -21.48 32.25
CA LYS A 313 10.83 -20.86 32.49
C LYS A 313 10.44 -20.87 33.96
N VAL A 314 11.10 -21.70 34.75
CA VAL A 314 10.79 -21.95 36.15
C VAL A 314 12.05 -21.77 37.01
N GLY A 315 11.86 -21.54 38.31
CA GLY A 315 12.92 -21.24 39.27
C GLY A 315 13.17 -22.34 40.31
N ASP A 316 12.60 -23.53 40.10
CA ASP A 316 12.53 -24.63 41.07
C ASP A 316 13.44 -25.83 40.72
N PHE A 317 14.30 -25.69 39.70
CA PHE A 317 15.25 -26.72 39.29
C PHE A 317 16.69 -26.37 39.65
N THR A 318 17.44 -27.38 40.09
CA THR A 318 18.81 -27.23 40.60
C THR A 318 19.86 -27.47 39.53
N ALA A 319 20.84 -26.57 39.44
CA ALA A 319 22.08 -26.77 38.69
C ALA A 319 23.10 -27.56 39.52
N ARG A 320 23.92 -28.39 38.86
CA ARG A 320 24.80 -29.39 39.49
C ARG A 320 26.15 -29.51 38.77
N SER A 321 27.12 -30.15 39.41
CA SER A 321 28.45 -30.45 38.83
C SER A 321 28.45 -31.63 37.85
N ASP A 322 27.52 -32.58 38.03
CA ASP A 322 27.27 -33.72 37.14
C ASP A 322 25.77 -34.07 37.14
N VAL A 323 25.39 -35.14 36.45
CA VAL A 323 24.08 -35.78 36.61
C VAL A 323 23.82 -36.17 38.06
N GLU A 324 22.55 -36.29 38.45
CA GLU A 324 22.16 -36.44 39.87
C GLU A 324 22.77 -37.64 40.59
N ASP A 325 23.04 -38.72 39.88
CA ASP A 325 23.70 -39.94 40.36
C ASP A 325 25.18 -40.02 39.94
N GLY A 326 25.75 -38.94 39.42
CA GLY A 326 27.15 -38.84 39.04
C GLY A 326 28.09 -38.91 40.25
N PRO A 327 29.28 -39.53 40.14
CA PRO A 327 30.23 -39.64 41.25
C PRO A 327 30.64 -38.26 41.78
N GLY A 328 30.35 -37.97 43.05
CA GLY A 328 30.70 -36.69 43.67
C GLY A 328 29.89 -35.49 43.17
N CYS A 329 28.67 -35.69 42.66
CA CYS A 329 27.80 -34.62 42.21
C CYS A 329 27.49 -33.58 43.31
N GLU A 330 27.91 -32.34 43.10
CA GLU A 330 27.63 -31.18 43.96
C GLU A 330 26.46 -30.35 43.40
N LYS A 331 25.60 -29.83 44.29
CA LYS A 331 24.52 -28.91 43.90
C LYS A 331 25.01 -27.46 43.94
N TYR A 332 24.91 -26.77 42.82
CA TYR A 332 25.25 -25.35 42.71
C TYR A 332 24.11 -24.45 43.18
N GLY A 333 22.86 -24.91 43.12
CA GLY A 333 21.68 -24.20 43.60
C GLY A 333 20.61 -24.00 42.52
N MET A 334 19.54 -23.28 42.85
CA MET A 334 18.40 -23.13 41.93
C MET A 334 18.73 -22.22 40.75
N ILE A 335 18.33 -22.66 39.55
CA ILE A 335 18.44 -21.90 38.31
C ILE A 335 17.35 -20.85 38.32
N SER A 336 17.71 -19.58 38.13
CA SER A 336 16.73 -18.49 38.10
C SER A 336 15.90 -18.51 36.81
N VAL A 337 14.64 -18.09 36.88
CA VAL A 337 13.77 -17.90 35.70
C VAL A 337 14.46 -16.98 34.70
N GLY A 338 14.41 -17.36 33.42
CA GLY A 338 15.00 -16.60 32.31
C GLY A 338 16.47 -16.90 32.04
N THR A 339 17.11 -17.78 32.83
CA THR A 339 18.49 -18.23 32.60
C THR A 339 18.62 -18.99 31.28
N VAL A 340 19.69 -18.71 30.53
CA VAL A 340 19.95 -19.27 29.19
C VAL A 340 21.19 -20.13 29.19
N PHE A 341 21.08 -21.34 28.62
CA PHE A 341 22.18 -22.28 28.41
C PHE A 341 22.32 -22.67 26.94
N GLU A 342 23.56 -22.88 26.50
CA GLU A 342 23.88 -23.69 25.31
C GLU A 342 24.16 -25.13 25.75
N VAL A 343 23.39 -26.08 25.24
CA VAL A 343 23.50 -27.50 25.57
C VAL A 343 24.70 -28.10 24.87
N LEU A 344 25.61 -28.68 25.64
CA LEU A 344 26.87 -29.25 25.17
C LEU A 344 26.83 -30.77 25.10
N ASP A 345 26.11 -31.42 26.03
CA ASP A 345 26.05 -32.87 26.20
C ASP A 345 24.76 -33.27 26.94
N GLU A 346 24.32 -34.52 26.79
CA GLU A 346 23.14 -35.10 27.43
C GLU A 346 23.46 -36.48 28.02
N LYS A 347 22.98 -36.75 29.23
CA LYS A 347 23.17 -38.04 29.91
C LYS A 347 21.90 -38.48 30.62
N LEU A 348 21.55 -39.75 30.43
CA LEU A 348 20.43 -40.38 31.14
C LEU A 348 20.89 -40.83 32.53
N ALA A 349 20.19 -40.36 33.56
CA ALA A 349 20.39 -40.82 34.94
C ALA A 349 19.51 -42.04 35.24
N SER A 350 19.87 -42.78 36.28
CA SER A 350 19.15 -43.99 36.74
C SER A 350 17.68 -43.75 37.12
N ASN A 351 17.29 -42.50 37.39
CA ASN A 351 15.91 -42.10 37.68
C ASN A 351 15.04 -41.91 36.42
N GLY A 352 15.56 -42.21 35.22
CA GLY A 352 14.87 -42.06 33.94
C GLY A 352 14.81 -40.62 33.43
N ILE A 353 15.51 -39.68 34.07
CA ILE A 353 15.61 -38.29 33.63
C ILE A 353 16.91 -38.10 32.84
N THR A 354 16.80 -37.53 31.65
CA THR A 354 17.94 -37.00 30.92
C THR A 354 18.33 -35.65 31.51
N TYR A 355 19.57 -35.55 31.93
CA TYR A 355 20.23 -34.32 32.35
C TYR A 355 21.06 -33.77 31.19
N ALA A 356 21.10 -32.44 31.04
CA ALA A 356 21.92 -31.77 30.04
C ALA A 356 23.06 -31.00 30.70
N LYS A 357 24.24 -31.06 30.10
CA LYS A 357 25.37 -30.17 30.41
C LYS A 357 25.21 -28.91 29.59
N GLY A 358 25.03 -27.76 30.25
CA GLY A 358 24.90 -26.49 29.56
C GLY A 358 26.00 -25.50 29.91
N LYS A 359 26.47 -24.75 28.92
CA LYS A 359 27.28 -23.55 29.09
C LYS A 359 26.37 -22.35 29.35
N LEU A 360 26.55 -21.69 30.49
CA LEU A 360 25.73 -20.55 30.90
C LEU A 360 25.98 -19.34 29.99
N LEU A 361 24.96 -18.86 29.28
CA LEU A 361 25.06 -17.70 28.38
C LEU A 361 24.54 -16.41 29.03
N SER A 362 23.48 -16.50 29.84
CA SER A 362 22.93 -15.37 30.60
C SER A 362 22.03 -15.85 31.74
N GLY A 363 21.71 -14.97 32.69
CA GLY A 363 20.91 -15.30 33.88
C GLY A 363 21.73 -15.66 35.10
N LYS A 364 21.10 -16.27 36.11
CA LYS A 364 21.70 -16.50 37.43
C LYS A 364 21.58 -17.94 37.87
N VAL A 365 22.74 -18.54 38.07
CA VAL A 365 22.94 -19.82 38.73
C VAL A 365 23.92 -19.58 39.88
N PRO A 366 23.59 -19.94 41.13
CA PRO A 366 24.51 -19.70 42.23
C PRO A 366 25.84 -20.42 42.00
N ASN A 367 26.94 -19.79 42.40
CA ASN A 367 28.31 -20.29 42.23
C ASN A 367 28.73 -20.57 40.76
N ARG A 368 28.07 -19.94 39.78
CA ARG A 368 28.43 -20.00 38.36
C ARG A 368 28.42 -18.61 37.74
N LYS A 369 29.36 -18.35 36.83
CA LYS A 369 29.45 -17.13 36.01
C LYS A 369 29.13 -17.47 34.55
N VAL A 370 28.72 -16.46 33.79
CA VAL A 370 28.52 -16.59 32.33
C VAL A 370 29.80 -17.16 31.70
N GLY A 371 29.62 -18.12 30.79
CA GLY A 371 30.68 -18.91 30.17
C GLY A 371 30.99 -20.24 30.86
N GLN A 372 30.55 -20.46 32.11
CA GLN A 372 30.80 -21.68 32.86
C GLN A 372 29.71 -22.74 32.67
N GLU A 373 30.07 -23.99 32.92
CA GLU A 373 29.21 -25.16 32.69
C GLU A 373 28.50 -25.61 33.97
N ALA A 374 27.29 -26.16 33.79
CA ALA A 374 26.54 -26.85 34.83
C ALA A 374 25.62 -27.92 34.22
N TRP A 375 25.32 -28.97 34.99
CA TRP A 375 24.32 -29.98 34.66
C TRP A 375 22.97 -29.62 35.26
N PHE A 376 21.89 -29.93 34.54
CA PHE A 376 20.52 -29.69 35.00
C PHE A 376 19.54 -30.69 34.38
N ALA A 377 18.42 -30.91 35.06
CA ALA A 377 17.38 -31.78 34.55
C ALA A 377 16.81 -31.19 33.25
N TYR A 378 16.63 -32.04 32.23
CA TYR A 378 16.36 -31.58 30.87
C TYR A 378 15.08 -32.20 30.30
N LYS A 379 15.03 -33.52 30.18
CA LYS A 379 13.92 -34.26 29.56
C LYS A 379 13.64 -35.56 30.32
N LYS A 380 12.44 -36.11 30.15
CA LYS A 380 12.09 -37.48 30.55
C LYS A 380 11.36 -38.14 29.38
N ASP A 381 11.80 -39.33 29.00
CA ASP A 381 11.25 -40.07 27.85
C ASP A 381 11.22 -39.25 26.54
N GLY A 382 12.22 -38.40 26.33
CA GLY A 382 12.33 -37.52 25.16
C GLY A 382 11.49 -36.24 25.22
N VAL A 383 10.63 -36.08 26.23
CA VAL A 383 9.76 -34.90 26.41
C VAL A 383 10.37 -33.93 27.42
N VAL A 384 10.17 -32.62 27.20
CA VAL A 384 10.60 -31.58 28.15
C VAL A 384 9.96 -31.83 29.51
N LEU A 385 10.77 -31.84 30.57
CA LEU A 385 10.26 -31.99 31.93
C LEU A 385 9.28 -30.87 32.28
N THR A 386 8.26 -31.20 33.06
CA THR A 386 7.36 -30.20 33.66
C THR A 386 7.61 -30.12 35.17
N ASN A 387 7.35 -28.94 35.74
CA ASN A 387 7.38 -28.77 37.19
C ASN A 387 6.08 -29.28 37.84
N LYS A 388 5.96 -29.15 39.17
CA LYS A 388 4.76 -29.60 39.90
C LYS A 388 3.44 -28.91 39.50
N LYS A 389 3.51 -27.82 38.72
CA LYS A 389 2.36 -27.09 38.17
C LYS A 389 2.15 -27.40 36.69
N ASP A 390 2.72 -28.51 36.21
CA ASP A 390 2.67 -28.95 34.81
C ASP A 390 3.19 -27.90 33.80
N THR A 391 4.16 -27.08 34.24
CA THR A 391 4.80 -26.08 33.39
C THR A 391 6.12 -26.62 32.87
N ALA A 392 6.33 -26.61 31.55
CA ALA A 392 7.61 -26.97 30.93
C ALA A 392 8.76 -26.15 31.53
N ILE A 393 9.83 -26.82 31.96
CA ILE A 393 10.87 -26.21 32.79
C ILE A 393 11.77 -25.25 32.00
N TRP A 394 11.87 -25.43 30.68
CA TRP A 394 12.59 -24.58 29.77
C TRP A 394 11.87 -24.52 28.41
N SER A 395 12.20 -23.51 27.60
CA SER A 395 11.85 -23.48 26.17
C SER A 395 13.12 -23.38 25.33
N ALA A 396 13.13 -23.98 24.14
CA ALA A 396 14.21 -23.77 23.19
C ALA A 396 14.31 -22.28 22.81
N ILE A 397 15.53 -21.82 22.54
CA ILE A 397 15.82 -20.54 21.89
C ILE A 397 16.30 -20.91 20.48
N LEU A 398 15.42 -20.74 19.51
CA LEU A 398 15.74 -20.91 18.11
C LEU A 398 16.39 -19.63 17.56
N PRO A 399 17.26 -19.74 16.55
CA PRO A 399 17.67 -18.56 15.79
C PRO A 399 16.44 -17.83 15.25
N PRO A 400 16.48 -16.49 15.13
CA PRO A 400 15.39 -15.75 14.54
C PRO A 400 15.16 -16.20 13.09
N GLU A 401 13.95 -16.67 12.79
CA GLU A 401 13.57 -17.05 11.44
C GLU A 401 13.42 -15.82 10.54
N ARG A 402 13.82 -15.96 9.27
CA ARG A 402 13.51 -14.96 8.25
C ARG A 402 11.99 -14.81 8.14
N THR A 403 11.51 -13.57 8.10
CA THR A 403 10.08 -13.31 7.97
C THR A 403 9.59 -13.80 6.60
N ARG A 404 8.69 -14.79 6.60
CA ARG A 404 8.16 -15.37 5.36
C ARG A 404 7.07 -14.47 4.76
N PRO A 405 7.03 -14.28 3.43
CA PRO A 405 5.94 -13.56 2.78
C PRO A 405 4.59 -14.27 2.97
N GLY A 406 3.54 -13.49 3.24
CA GLY A 406 2.20 -14.04 3.50
C GLY A 406 1.43 -14.52 2.26
N TYR A 407 1.97 -14.29 1.05
CA TYR A 407 1.30 -14.63 -0.22
C TYR A 407 1.64 -16.03 -0.75
N TRP A 408 2.60 -16.73 -0.13
CA TRP A 408 2.93 -18.09 -0.54
C TRP A 408 1.75 -19.02 -0.28
N LYS A 409 1.39 -19.80 -1.30
CA LYS A 409 0.41 -20.86 -1.19
C LYS A 409 1.08 -22.17 -0.78
N GLY A 410 0.38 -22.92 0.06
CA GLY A 410 0.80 -24.25 0.48
C GLY A 410 0.13 -24.63 1.79
N VAL A 411 0.78 -25.52 2.55
CA VAL A 411 0.24 -25.97 3.82
C VAL A 411 0.44 -24.90 4.89
N VAL A 412 -0.67 -24.47 5.48
CA VAL A 412 -0.71 -23.47 6.54
C VAL A 412 -0.77 -24.18 7.90
N LYS A 413 0.10 -23.77 8.82
CA LYS A 413 -0.10 -23.98 10.26
C LYS A 413 -0.73 -22.73 10.83
N ALA A 414 -1.81 -22.87 11.58
CA ALA A 414 -2.49 -21.75 12.21
C ALA A 414 -2.76 -22.02 13.68
N ARG A 415 -2.78 -20.95 14.47
CA ARG A 415 -3.12 -20.96 15.89
C ARG A 415 -4.55 -20.47 16.08
N VAL A 416 -5.35 -21.17 16.86
CA VAL A 416 -6.70 -20.72 17.23
C VAL A 416 -6.62 -19.44 18.06
N THR A 417 -7.26 -18.36 17.59
CA THR A 417 -7.35 -17.07 18.29
C THR A 417 -8.75 -16.76 18.79
N ALA A 418 -9.76 -17.53 18.36
CA ALA A 418 -11.13 -17.36 18.80
C ALA A 418 -11.22 -17.57 20.33
N PRO A 419 -11.67 -16.56 21.12
CA PRO A 419 -11.72 -16.66 22.58
C PRO A 419 -12.68 -17.75 23.07
N ASN A 420 -13.67 -18.10 22.25
CA ASN A 420 -14.63 -19.18 22.54
C ASN A 420 -14.22 -20.55 21.98
N GLY A 421 -13.04 -20.64 21.35
CA GLY A 421 -12.58 -21.82 20.62
C GLY A 421 -13.02 -21.83 19.14
N LEU A 422 -12.42 -22.72 18.35
CA LEU A 422 -12.68 -22.88 16.93
C LEU A 422 -13.67 -24.03 16.70
N PRO A 423 -14.92 -23.80 16.27
CA PRO A 423 -15.91 -24.87 16.04
C PRO A 423 -15.51 -25.82 14.91
N LEU A 424 -15.85 -27.11 15.07
CA LEU A 424 -15.56 -28.18 14.12
C LEU A 424 -16.82 -28.54 13.32
N TYR A 425 -16.63 -28.83 12.03
CA TYR A 425 -17.67 -29.21 11.08
C TYR A 425 -17.29 -30.52 10.38
N ALA A 426 -18.30 -31.27 9.95
CA ALA A 426 -18.12 -32.41 9.06
C ALA A 426 -17.70 -31.95 7.65
N VAL A 427 -17.35 -32.91 6.79
CA VAL A 427 -17.05 -32.63 5.38
C VAL A 427 -18.27 -32.02 4.67
N PRO A 428 -18.10 -30.95 3.87
CA PRO A 428 -19.17 -30.41 3.04
C PRO A 428 -19.65 -31.45 2.02
N SER A 429 -20.96 -31.47 1.74
CA SER A 429 -21.54 -32.34 0.71
C SER A 429 -21.09 -31.97 -0.71
N THR A 430 -20.70 -30.72 -0.93
CA THR A 430 -20.13 -30.22 -2.20
C THR A 430 -19.02 -29.23 -1.90
N LEU A 431 -17.85 -29.42 -2.53
CA LEU A 431 -16.66 -28.60 -2.34
C LEU A 431 -16.56 -27.52 -3.43
N ALA A 432 -17.35 -26.46 -3.29
CA ALA A 432 -17.32 -25.29 -4.17
C ALA A 432 -17.64 -24.00 -3.40
N ASN A 433 -17.11 -22.87 -3.87
CA ASN A 433 -17.39 -21.56 -3.27
C ASN A 433 -18.88 -21.23 -3.36
N GLY A 434 -19.48 -20.78 -2.25
CA GLY A 434 -20.90 -20.44 -2.15
C GLY A 434 -21.81 -21.58 -1.68
N GLU A 435 -21.28 -22.80 -1.55
CA GLU A 435 -22.01 -23.97 -1.03
C GLU A 435 -22.08 -23.98 0.50
N SER A 436 -22.98 -24.80 1.05
CA SER A 436 -23.10 -24.99 2.50
C SER A 436 -21.88 -25.68 3.09
N ALA A 437 -21.45 -25.22 4.27
CA ALA A 437 -20.51 -25.97 5.10
C ALA A 437 -21.11 -27.34 5.48
N GLY A 438 -20.25 -28.30 5.85
CA GLY A 438 -20.74 -29.54 6.45
C GLY A 438 -21.44 -29.29 7.78
N GLU A 439 -22.18 -30.26 8.28
CA GLU A 439 -22.93 -30.12 9.53
C GLU A 439 -21.99 -29.87 10.74
N PRO A 440 -22.36 -28.99 11.69
CA PRO A 440 -21.59 -28.78 12.92
C PRO A 440 -21.43 -30.07 13.71
N MET A 441 -20.24 -30.34 14.25
CA MET A 441 -19.97 -31.52 15.09
C MET A 441 -20.39 -31.30 16.55
N GLY A 442 -21.65 -30.89 16.76
CA GLY A 442 -22.20 -30.56 18.08
C GLY A 442 -21.54 -29.33 18.70
N GLU A 443 -21.26 -29.39 20.02
CA GLU A 443 -20.59 -28.31 20.76
C GLU A 443 -19.06 -28.36 20.69
N MET A 444 -18.49 -29.24 19.86
CA MET A 444 -17.03 -29.40 19.76
C MET A 444 -16.36 -28.15 19.19
N ALA A 445 -15.43 -27.59 19.96
CA ALA A 445 -14.55 -26.51 19.52
C ALA A 445 -13.12 -26.73 19.99
N LEU A 446 -12.12 -26.46 19.16
CA LEU A 446 -10.72 -26.47 19.58
C LEU A 446 -10.42 -25.29 20.50
N CYS A 447 -9.71 -25.55 21.60
CA CYS A 447 -9.36 -24.54 22.59
C CYS A 447 -8.52 -23.40 21.99
N LEU A 448 -8.62 -22.22 22.60
CA LEU A 448 -7.73 -21.09 22.33
C LEU A 448 -6.25 -21.54 22.39
N ASN A 449 -5.43 -21.08 21.45
CA ASN A 449 -4.04 -21.45 21.25
C ASN A 449 -3.77 -22.88 20.74
N SER A 450 -4.79 -23.70 20.46
CA SER A 450 -4.58 -24.96 19.73
C SER A 450 -3.97 -24.68 18.36
N GLU A 451 -3.16 -25.60 17.84
CA GLU A 451 -2.53 -25.47 16.53
C GLU A 451 -3.15 -26.45 15.55
N ILE A 452 -3.48 -25.95 14.37
CA ILE A 452 -4.07 -26.71 13.26
C ILE A 452 -3.20 -26.60 12.02
N LYS A 453 -3.31 -27.59 11.13
CA LYS A 453 -2.68 -27.63 9.82
C LYS A 453 -3.77 -27.80 8.75
N PHE A 454 -3.74 -27.01 7.70
CA PHE A 454 -4.63 -27.16 6.54
C PHE A 454 -3.92 -26.77 5.24
N ASP A 455 -4.46 -27.19 4.10
CA ASP A 455 -3.95 -26.79 2.80
C ASP A 455 -4.52 -25.42 2.41
N GLY A 456 -3.68 -24.38 2.42
CA GLY A 456 -4.06 -23.02 2.06
C GLY A 456 -4.47 -22.86 0.59
N THR A 457 -4.18 -23.84 -0.27
CA THR A 457 -4.70 -23.88 -1.65
C THR A 457 -6.13 -24.44 -1.74
N LYS A 458 -6.63 -25.08 -0.68
CA LYS A 458 -7.94 -25.74 -0.61
C LYS A 458 -8.84 -25.07 0.42
N VAL A 459 -8.84 -23.73 0.42
CA VAL A 459 -9.75 -22.91 1.23
C VAL A 459 -10.94 -22.51 0.37
N PHE A 460 -12.15 -22.77 0.86
CA PHE A 460 -13.40 -22.48 0.17
C PHE A 460 -14.22 -21.49 0.99
N ASN A 461 -14.92 -20.58 0.31
CA ASN A 461 -15.91 -19.71 0.93
C ASN A 461 -17.22 -20.49 1.05
N LEU A 462 -17.55 -21.00 2.24
CA LEU A 462 -18.74 -21.83 2.49
C LEU A 462 -19.75 -21.11 3.39
N LYS A 463 -21.03 -21.43 3.23
CA LYS A 463 -22.12 -20.86 4.03
C LYS A 463 -22.21 -21.58 5.38
N VAL A 464 -22.06 -20.81 6.45
CA VAL A 464 -22.35 -21.21 7.83
C VAL A 464 -23.48 -20.31 8.34
N GLY A 465 -24.69 -20.87 8.44
CA GLY A 465 -25.90 -20.08 8.67
C GLY A 465 -26.15 -19.11 7.51
N SER A 466 -26.35 -17.83 7.82
CA SER A 466 -26.52 -16.76 6.81
C SER A 466 -25.21 -16.15 6.30
N SER A 467 -24.07 -16.59 6.83
CA SER A 467 -22.76 -15.96 6.60
C SER A 467 -21.88 -16.82 5.70
N LEU A 468 -21.12 -16.18 4.80
CA LEU A 468 -20.09 -16.83 4.00
C LEU A 468 -18.74 -16.70 4.72
N VAL A 469 -18.08 -17.82 5.00
CA VAL A 469 -16.82 -17.86 5.75
C VAL A 469 -15.78 -18.72 5.05
N ARG A 470 -14.50 -18.39 5.21
CA ARG A 470 -13.39 -19.19 4.66
C ARG A 470 -13.21 -20.46 5.48
N MET A 471 -13.42 -21.61 4.87
CA MET A 471 -13.30 -22.92 5.50
C MET A 471 -12.30 -23.82 4.79
N ALA A 472 -11.66 -24.70 5.55
CA ALA A 472 -10.74 -25.70 5.03
C ALA A 472 -10.79 -26.99 5.86
N GLU A 473 -10.38 -28.10 5.23
CA GLU A 473 -10.07 -29.35 5.91
C GLU A 473 -8.79 -29.19 6.74
N CYS A 474 -8.87 -29.54 8.02
CA CYS A 474 -7.88 -29.26 9.04
C CYS A 474 -7.49 -30.52 9.81
N ILE A 475 -6.23 -30.56 10.25
CA ILE A 475 -5.67 -31.54 11.19
C ILE A 475 -5.22 -30.79 12.44
N CYS A 476 -5.53 -31.30 13.62
CA CYS A 476 -5.01 -30.72 14.87
C CYS A 476 -3.58 -31.20 15.12
N LEU A 477 -2.64 -30.26 15.30
CA LEU A 477 -1.24 -30.52 15.62
C LEU A 477 -1.00 -30.54 17.14
N SER A 478 -1.61 -29.63 17.88
CA SER A 478 -1.46 -29.52 19.33
C SER A 478 -2.68 -28.82 19.95
N GLY A 479 -2.95 -29.06 21.25
CA GLY A 479 -4.13 -28.55 21.95
C GLY A 479 -5.21 -29.62 22.16
N GLY A 480 -6.43 -29.19 22.44
CA GLY A 480 -7.53 -30.09 22.78
C GLY A 480 -8.91 -29.46 22.58
N LEU A 481 -9.96 -30.27 22.73
CA LEU A 481 -11.35 -29.81 22.62
C LEU A 481 -11.80 -29.10 23.90
N ARG A 482 -12.66 -28.10 23.70
CA ARG A 482 -13.57 -27.56 24.71
C ARG A 482 -14.82 -28.46 24.71
N GLY A 483 -14.87 -29.44 25.61
CA GLY A 483 -15.97 -30.41 25.71
C GLY A 483 -15.49 -31.85 25.96
N ALA A 484 -16.41 -32.81 26.08
CA ALA A 484 -16.08 -34.22 26.22
C ALA A 484 -15.79 -34.87 24.84
N GLY A 485 -14.77 -35.73 24.76
CA GLY A 485 -14.39 -36.46 23.54
C GLY A 485 -12.93 -36.27 23.14
N ALA A 486 -12.56 -36.82 21.97
CA ALA A 486 -11.24 -36.66 21.37
C ALA A 486 -11.33 -35.83 20.09
N VAL A 487 -10.27 -35.09 19.75
CA VAL A 487 -10.21 -34.31 18.51
C VAL A 487 -10.24 -35.27 17.31
N PRO A 488 -11.15 -35.09 16.34
CA PRO A 488 -11.16 -35.89 15.12
C PRO A 488 -9.83 -35.77 14.35
N PRO A 489 -9.36 -36.85 13.68
CA PRO A 489 -8.12 -36.80 12.89
C PRO A 489 -8.14 -35.74 11.77
N ILE A 490 -9.32 -35.56 11.16
CA ILE A 490 -9.63 -34.52 10.17
C ILE A 490 -10.97 -33.89 10.51
N PHE A 491 -11.10 -32.58 10.29
CA PHE A 491 -12.35 -31.84 10.46
C PHE A 491 -12.35 -30.59 9.59
N TRP A 492 -13.51 -30.03 9.29
CA TRP A 492 -13.62 -28.72 8.63
C TRP A 492 -13.77 -27.61 9.65
N ALA A 493 -13.13 -26.47 9.42
CA ALA A 493 -13.23 -25.32 10.32
C ALA A 493 -13.07 -23.99 9.58
N CYS A 494 -13.56 -22.91 10.21
CA CYS A 494 -13.36 -21.56 9.72
C CYS A 494 -11.91 -21.10 9.95
N VAL A 495 -11.18 -20.84 8.86
CA VAL A 495 -9.75 -20.47 8.87
C VAL A 495 -9.52 -18.97 8.65
N GLU A 496 -10.53 -18.16 8.93
CA GLU A 496 -10.47 -16.69 8.83
C GLU A 496 -9.41 -16.11 9.76
N ASP A 497 -8.45 -15.37 9.20
CA ASP A 497 -7.28 -14.83 9.93
C ASP A 497 -7.22 -13.30 10.00
N ILE A 498 -8.25 -12.62 9.50
CA ILE A 498 -8.32 -11.15 9.47
C ILE A 498 -9.73 -10.65 9.83
N GLY A 499 -9.80 -9.35 10.15
CA GLY A 499 -11.08 -8.66 10.39
C GLY A 499 -11.82 -9.10 11.66
N LYS A 500 -13.08 -8.67 11.76
CA LYS A 500 -13.96 -8.96 12.93
C LYS A 500 -14.39 -10.44 13.02
N GLY A 501 -14.20 -11.22 11.95
CA GLY A 501 -14.51 -12.65 11.88
C GLY A 501 -13.31 -13.57 12.12
N ARG A 502 -12.16 -13.03 12.53
CA ARG A 502 -10.92 -13.79 12.76
C ARG A 502 -11.13 -14.92 13.78
N MET A 503 -10.89 -16.15 13.35
CA MET A 503 -10.94 -17.36 14.16
C MET A 503 -9.56 -17.94 14.47
N VAL A 504 -8.59 -17.72 13.57
CA VAL A 504 -7.21 -18.22 13.69
C VAL A 504 -6.19 -17.13 13.38
N ALA A 505 -4.93 -17.37 13.70
CA ALA A 505 -3.79 -16.62 13.19
C ALA A 505 -2.88 -17.58 12.44
N TRP A 506 -2.62 -17.32 11.16
CA TRP A 506 -1.72 -18.14 10.36
C TRP A 506 -0.29 -17.93 10.87
N ALA A 507 0.32 -19.00 11.36
CA ALA A 507 1.62 -19.00 12.01
C ALA A 507 2.75 -19.28 11.03
N GLU A 508 2.53 -20.20 10.08
CA GLU A 508 3.53 -20.61 9.09
C GLU A 508 2.84 -21.11 7.82
N THR A 509 3.37 -20.77 6.65
CA THR A 509 3.02 -21.45 5.39
C THR A 509 4.24 -22.18 4.84
N THR A 510 4.09 -23.47 4.58
CA THR A 510 5.05 -24.32 3.86
C THR A 510 4.58 -24.44 2.41
N PRO A 511 5.28 -23.86 1.43
CA PRO A 511 4.89 -23.95 0.04
C PRO A 511 4.87 -25.40 -0.46
N THR A 512 3.91 -25.73 -1.32
CA THR A 512 3.76 -27.08 -1.92
C THR A 512 4.13 -27.11 -3.39
N GLU A 513 4.29 -25.94 -4.00
CA GLU A 513 4.57 -25.76 -5.41
C GLU A 513 5.78 -24.85 -5.56
N PHE A 514 6.76 -25.32 -6.33
CA PHE A 514 8.01 -24.62 -6.59
C PHE A 514 8.29 -24.53 -8.09
N ASP A 515 9.20 -23.62 -8.47
CA ASP A 515 9.83 -23.54 -9.80
C ASP A 515 8.88 -23.31 -10.98
N LYS A 516 7.69 -22.75 -10.72
CA LYS A 516 6.71 -22.35 -11.74
C LYS A 516 5.97 -21.08 -11.35
N VAL A 517 5.35 -20.42 -12.32
CA VAL A 517 4.48 -19.26 -12.07
C VAL A 517 3.18 -19.73 -11.42
N ILE A 518 2.85 -19.15 -10.27
CA ILE A 518 1.65 -19.45 -9.49
C ILE A 518 0.73 -18.23 -9.52
N ALA A 519 -0.50 -18.44 -9.99
CA ALA A 519 -1.57 -17.45 -9.86
C ALA A 519 -1.90 -17.19 -8.40
N CYS A 520 -1.93 -15.92 -8.02
CA CYS A 520 -2.26 -15.51 -6.66
C CYS A 520 -3.31 -14.40 -6.69
N GLN A 521 -4.06 -14.24 -5.60
CA GLN A 521 -4.96 -13.10 -5.37
C GLN A 521 -4.87 -12.72 -3.89
N ALA A 522 -3.65 -12.74 -3.34
CA ALA A 522 -3.42 -12.46 -1.93
C ALA A 522 -3.32 -10.94 -1.70
N PRO A 523 -4.14 -10.35 -0.82
CA PRO A 523 -4.01 -8.94 -0.50
C PRO A 523 -2.66 -8.66 0.18
N ILE A 524 -2.01 -7.58 -0.20
CA ILE A 524 -0.75 -7.13 0.39
C ILE A 524 -0.80 -5.63 0.68
N LYS A 525 -0.17 -5.23 1.78
CA LYS A 525 -0.11 -3.82 2.19
C LYS A 525 1.29 -3.26 1.98
N ALA A 526 1.37 -1.96 1.76
CA ALA A 526 2.65 -1.25 1.71
C ALA A 526 3.45 -1.53 2.99
N GLY A 527 4.73 -1.87 2.83
CA GLY A 527 5.61 -2.27 3.93
C GLY A 527 5.52 -3.74 4.34
N HIS A 528 4.58 -4.54 3.83
CA HIS A 528 4.58 -5.98 4.07
C HIS A 528 5.76 -6.67 3.37
N PRO A 529 6.35 -7.72 3.97
CA PRO A 529 7.44 -8.49 3.38
C PRO A 529 7.06 -9.09 2.01
N VAL A 530 7.88 -8.87 1.00
CA VAL A 530 7.79 -9.55 -0.31
C VAL A 530 8.83 -10.63 -0.50
N GLY A 531 10.02 -10.50 0.09
CA GLY A 531 11.07 -11.52 0.02
C GLY A 531 12.40 -11.04 0.63
N PHE A 532 13.46 -11.84 0.52
CA PHE A 532 14.84 -11.44 0.80
C PHE A 532 15.65 -11.40 -0.50
N LEU A 533 16.80 -10.74 -0.49
CA LEU A 533 17.71 -10.72 -1.64
C LEU A 533 18.16 -12.13 -2.00
N GLY A 534 18.00 -12.53 -3.27
CA GLY A 534 18.49 -13.80 -3.76
C GLY A 534 19.94 -13.71 -4.21
N LEU A 535 20.65 -14.83 -4.11
CA LEU A 535 22.00 -14.98 -4.64
C LEU A 535 21.97 -15.04 -6.18
N GLN A 536 22.92 -14.35 -6.80
CA GLN A 536 23.34 -14.55 -8.18
C GLN A 536 24.86 -14.71 -8.24
N GLU A 537 25.31 -15.77 -8.90
CA GLU A 537 26.71 -16.06 -9.14
C GLU A 537 27.05 -15.89 -10.63
N ASN A 538 28.19 -15.26 -10.90
CA ASN A 538 28.75 -15.09 -12.24
C ASN A 538 30.20 -15.60 -12.27
N PRO A 539 30.74 -15.98 -13.45
CA PRO A 539 32.16 -16.29 -13.59
C PRO A 539 33.02 -15.13 -13.08
N GLY A 540 34.04 -15.40 -12.27
CA GLY A 540 34.91 -14.38 -11.70
C GLY A 540 36.03 -13.92 -12.63
N LYS A 541 36.61 -12.74 -12.35
CA LYS A 541 37.72 -12.14 -13.13
C LYS A 541 39.03 -12.92 -13.00
N VAL A 542 39.23 -13.61 -11.88
CA VAL A 542 40.39 -14.48 -11.65
C VAL A 542 40.03 -15.90 -12.07
N GLU A 543 40.96 -16.54 -12.75
CA GLU A 543 40.79 -17.84 -13.36
C GLU A 543 40.31 -18.93 -12.36
N GLY A 544 39.03 -19.32 -12.41
CA GLY A 544 38.43 -20.36 -11.55
C GLY A 544 37.72 -19.80 -10.31
N SER A 545 37.66 -18.47 -10.15
CA SER A 545 36.87 -17.81 -9.11
C SER A 545 35.41 -17.63 -9.56
N THR A 546 34.51 -17.54 -8.58
CA THR A 546 33.11 -17.15 -8.76
C THR A 546 32.91 -15.80 -8.10
N THR A 547 32.14 -14.92 -8.74
CA THR A 547 31.67 -13.68 -8.10
C THR A 547 30.22 -13.87 -7.67
N SER A 548 29.93 -13.55 -6.41
CA SER A 548 28.62 -13.72 -5.80
C SER A 548 28.06 -12.35 -5.44
N LYS A 549 26.79 -12.11 -5.74
CA LYS A 549 26.05 -10.90 -5.34
C LYS A 549 24.68 -11.31 -4.83
N TYR A 550 24.25 -10.79 -3.68
CA TYR A 550 22.85 -10.92 -3.26
C TYR A 550 22.10 -9.71 -3.74
N HIS A 551 21.03 -9.87 -4.52
CA HIS A 551 20.29 -8.73 -5.05
C HIS A 551 18.81 -9.03 -5.27
N ALA A 552 18.05 -7.98 -5.56
CA ALA A 552 16.72 -8.03 -6.14
C ALA A 552 16.60 -6.94 -7.20
N HIS A 553 15.92 -7.26 -8.30
CA HIS A 553 15.54 -6.28 -9.32
C HIS A 553 14.10 -5.83 -9.04
N ILE A 554 13.87 -4.52 -8.99
CA ILE A 554 12.59 -3.92 -8.62
C ILE A 554 12.10 -3.00 -9.73
N GLU A 555 10.91 -3.26 -10.25
CA GLU A 555 10.25 -2.41 -11.26
C GLU A 555 8.91 -1.87 -10.77
N ILE A 556 8.54 -0.71 -11.30
CA ILE A 556 7.15 -0.22 -11.32
C ILE A 556 6.78 0.02 -12.77
N PHE A 557 5.74 -0.66 -13.26
CA PHE A 557 5.29 -0.50 -14.63
C PHE A 557 3.78 -0.42 -14.77
N THR A 558 3.31 0.14 -15.88
CA THR A 558 1.89 0.19 -16.22
C THR A 558 1.67 -0.03 -17.72
N SER A 559 0.53 -0.62 -18.04
CA SER A 559 -0.04 -0.69 -19.40
C SER A 559 -1.37 0.05 -19.48
N ASP A 560 -1.66 0.92 -18.52
CA ASP A 560 -2.93 1.64 -18.41
C ASP A 560 -3.04 2.70 -19.50
N THR A 561 -4.05 2.56 -20.35
CA THR A 561 -4.38 3.53 -21.41
C THR A 561 -4.77 4.91 -20.87
N GLY A 562 -5.09 5.02 -19.58
CA GLY A 562 -5.39 6.26 -18.88
C GLY A 562 -4.15 7.02 -18.36
N LEU A 563 -2.93 6.55 -18.62
CA LEU A 563 -1.70 7.16 -18.09
C LEU A 563 -1.61 8.66 -18.38
N ASP A 564 -1.86 9.10 -19.62
CA ASP A 564 -1.78 10.52 -19.98
C ASP A 564 -2.76 11.37 -19.14
N LYS A 565 -3.99 10.89 -18.92
CA LYS A 565 -4.99 11.57 -18.09
C LYS A 565 -4.57 11.63 -16.63
N PHE A 566 -3.97 10.55 -16.14
CA PHE A 566 -3.40 10.50 -14.79
C PHE A 566 -2.28 11.52 -14.62
N LEU A 567 -1.35 11.60 -15.57
CA LEU A 567 -0.22 12.53 -15.52
C LEU A 567 -0.66 13.99 -15.59
N GLN A 568 -1.75 14.27 -16.30
CA GLN A 568 -2.32 15.60 -16.49
C GLN A 568 -3.29 16.04 -15.39
N ASN A 569 -3.50 15.21 -14.34
CA ASN A 569 -4.44 15.51 -13.28
C ASN A 569 -5.86 15.79 -13.81
N GLU A 570 -6.46 14.87 -14.57
CA GLU A 570 -7.80 15.06 -15.19
C GLU A 570 -8.90 15.43 -14.17
N ALA A 571 -8.78 14.96 -12.92
CA ALA A 571 -9.68 15.32 -11.84
C ALA A 571 -9.46 16.74 -11.28
N ALA A 572 -8.42 17.45 -11.72
CA ALA A 572 -8.02 18.79 -11.28
C ALA A 572 -7.90 18.90 -9.74
N LEU A 573 -7.28 17.89 -9.12
CA LEU A 573 -7.11 17.85 -7.68
C LEU A 573 -6.08 18.89 -7.23
N LYS A 574 -6.39 19.61 -6.17
CA LYS A 574 -5.50 20.56 -5.49
C LYS A 574 -5.18 20.15 -4.05
N VAL A 575 -5.64 18.97 -3.65
CA VAL A 575 -5.40 18.37 -2.34
C VAL A 575 -4.07 17.61 -2.32
N GLY A 576 -3.52 17.37 -1.13
CA GLY A 576 -2.18 16.79 -0.98
C GLY A 576 -1.08 17.84 -1.07
N MET A 577 0.18 17.40 -1.23
CA MET A 577 1.35 18.28 -1.30
C MET A 577 1.18 19.29 -2.43
N SER A 578 1.43 20.56 -2.11
CA SER A 578 1.47 21.64 -3.10
C SER A 578 2.90 22.05 -3.39
N TYR A 579 3.13 22.50 -4.61
CA TYR A 579 4.42 22.97 -5.09
C TYR A 579 4.24 24.31 -5.79
N MET A 580 5.25 25.17 -5.68
CA MET A 580 5.40 26.35 -6.49
C MET A 580 6.17 25.99 -7.75
N LYS A 581 5.51 26.09 -8.89
CA LYS A 581 6.14 25.98 -10.20
C LYS A 581 6.64 27.36 -10.63
N LEU A 582 7.92 27.46 -10.94
CA LEU A 582 8.61 28.69 -11.35
C LEU A 582 9.16 28.49 -12.77
N PRO A 583 8.51 29.03 -13.81
CA PRO A 583 9.02 28.95 -15.17
C PRO A 583 10.38 29.65 -15.32
N ALA A 584 11.15 29.26 -16.34
CA ALA A 584 12.32 30.01 -16.77
C ALA A 584 11.94 31.47 -17.07
N GLY A 585 12.80 32.41 -16.68
CA GLY A 585 12.54 33.85 -16.77
C GLY A 585 11.79 34.44 -15.56
N THR A 586 11.41 33.63 -14.56
CA THR A 586 10.78 34.16 -13.34
C THR A 586 11.75 35.07 -12.58
N VAL A 587 11.29 36.26 -12.19
CA VAL A 587 12.07 37.24 -11.45
C VAL A 587 11.78 37.11 -9.95
N LEU A 588 12.82 36.79 -9.18
CA LEU A 588 12.81 36.81 -7.73
C LEU A 588 13.29 38.18 -7.23
N ALA A 589 12.41 38.93 -6.58
CA ALA A 589 12.74 40.25 -6.04
C ALA A 589 13.68 40.14 -4.84
N SER A 590 14.51 41.16 -4.61
CA SER A 590 15.36 41.17 -3.43
C SER A 590 14.56 41.50 -2.17
N LYS A 591 14.91 40.86 -1.05
CA LYS A 591 14.37 41.18 0.27
C LYS A 591 14.94 42.49 0.83
N ALA A 592 16.14 42.88 0.41
CA ALA A 592 16.74 44.15 0.79
C ALA A 592 16.29 45.25 -0.18
N ALA A 593 15.94 46.43 0.34
CA ALA A 593 15.48 47.56 -0.48
C ALA A 593 16.50 48.03 -1.54
N ALA A 594 17.80 47.75 -1.35
CA ALA A 594 18.89 48.06 -2.28
C ALA A 594 19.49 46.80 -2.96
N GLY A 595 18.88 45.62 -2.78
CA GLY A 595 19.41 44.38 -3.33
C GLY A 595 18.96 44.12 -4.78
N GLN A 596 19.77 43.37 -5.52
CA GLN A 596 19.50 43.03 -6.91
C GLN A 596 18.53 41.85 -7.02
N SER A 597 17.57 41.92 -7.95
CA SER A 597 16.68 40.81 -8.30
C SER A 597 17.42 39.72 -9.07
N SER A 598 17.03 38.46 -8.88
CA SER A 598 17.57 37.32 -9.63
C SER A 598 16.54 36.84 -10.66
N THR A 599 16.96 36.52 -11.88
CA THR A 599 16.09 35.91 -12.89
C THR A 599 16.49 34.46 -13.07
N LEU A 600 15.53 33.55 -13.01
CA LEU A 600 15.78 32.12 -13.17
C LEU A 600 16.06 31.79 -14.63
N GLU A 601 17.11 31.00 -14.90
CA GLU A 601 17.45 30.57 -16.26
C GLU A 601 16.69 29.32 -16.69
N SER A 602 16.23 28.51 -15.73
CA SER A 602 15.52 27.26 -15.97
C SER A 602 14.24 27.16 -15.14
N GLU A 603 13.40 26.18 -15.49
CA GLU A 603 12.19 25.89 -14.73
C GLU A 603 12.54 25.17 -13.42
N HIS A 604 11.90 25.59 -12.33
CA HIS A 604 12.06 25.00 -10.99
C HIS A 604 10.71 24.66 -10.37
N THR A 605 10.71 23.64 -9.53
CA THR A 605 9.57 23.28 -8.69
C THR A 605 10.02 23.27 -7.24
N VAL A 606 9.32 24.02 -6.38
CA VAL A 606 9.66 24.16 -4.96
C VAL A 606 8.51 23.63 -4.10
N PRO A 607 8.73 22.65 -3.19
CA PRO A 607 7.70 22.20 -2.27
C PRO A 607 7.22 23.35 -1.37
N MET A 608 5.91 23.57 -1.27
CA MET A 608 5.37 24.71 -0.52
C MET A 608 5.72 24.69 0.97
N GLY A 609 5.88 23.51 1.58
CA GLY A 609 6.35 23.39 2.98
C GLY A 609 7.76 23.97 3.21
N SER A 610 8.58 24.04 2.16
CA SER A 610 9.91 24.64 2.23
C SER A 610 9.88 26.17 2.10
N VAL A 611 8.84 26.73 1.46
CA VAL A 611 8.71 28.16 1.16
C VAL A 611 8.32 28.94 2.42
N THR A 612 9.07 29.99 2.76
CA THR A 612 8.71 30.88 3.85
C THR A 612 7.79 32.01 3.35
N THR A 613 6.90 32.48 4.22
CA THR A 613 6.07 33.65 3.95
C THR A 613 6.62 34.88 4.65
N PHE A 614 6.61 36.01 3.96
CA PHE A 614 7.06 37.31 4.46
C PHE A 614 5.97 38.35 4.21
N LYS A 615 5.67 39.20 5.20
CA LYS A 615 4.76 40.34 5.04
C LYS A 615 5.57 41.62 5.19
N ASP A 616 5.52 42.48 4.18
CA ASP A 616 6.26 43.75 4.22
C ASP A 616 5.52 44.83 5.03
N SER A 617 6.17 45.99 5.18
CA SER A 617 5.62 47.13 5.91
C SER A 617 4.39 47.77 5.27
N GLN A 618 4.11 47.47 3.99
CA GLN A 618 2.91 47.90 3.27
C GLN A 618 1.79 46.86 3.36
N GLY A 619 2.05 45.73 4.02
CA GLY A 619 1.10 44.65 4.22
C GLY A 619 0.98 43.69 3.04
N VAL A 620 1.88 43.77 2.06
CA VAL A 620 1.93 42.81 0.94
C VAL A 620 2.53 41.50 1.43
N GLU A 621 1.87 40.39 1.10
CA GLU A 621 2.35 39.05 1.41
C GLU A 621 3.21 38.51 0.26
N TRP A 622 4.36 37.97 0.62
CA TRP A 622 5.38 37.42 -0.27
C TRP A 622 5.66 35.97 0.10
N TYR A 623 5.90 35.16 -0.92
CA TYR A 623 6.60 33.90 -0.80
C TYR A 623 8.09 34.12 -1.01
N GLU A 624 8.93 33.40 -0.26
CA GLU A 624 10.39 33.43 -0.36
C GLU A 624 10.90 32.02 -0.71
N PRO A 625 10.79 31.58 -1.98
CA PRO A 625 11.35 30.30 -2.41
C PRO A 625 12.88 30.35 -2.47
N THR A 626 13.50 29.20 -2.24
CA THR A 626 14.92 28.95 -2.53
C THR A 626 15.01 27.88 -3.61
N VAL A 627 15.69 28.18 -4.71
CA VAL A 627 15.99 27.23 -5.79
C VAL A 627 17.50 27.03 -5.90
N THR A 628 17.92 25.89 -6.44
CA THR A 628 19.34 25.65 -6.77
C THR A 628 19.46 25.63 -8.28
N GLU A 629 20.32 26.49 -8.82
CA GLU A 629 20.59 26.58 -10.25
C GLU A 629 22.10 26.69 -10.46
N LYS A 630 22.67 25.79 -11.27
CA LYS A 630 24.13 25.71 -11.49
C LYS A 630 24.90 25.58 -10.18
N ASN A 631 24.41 24.75 -9.25
CA ASN A 631 24.95 24.57 -7.90
C ASN A 631 24.97 25.84 -7.02
N LYS A 632 24.23 26.89 -7.38
CA LYS A 632 24.06 28.10 -6.57
C LYS A 632 22.65 28.18 -6.03
N LYS A 633 22.51 28.48 -4.74
CA LYS A 633 21.20 28.74 -4.13
C LYS A 633 20.77 30.18 -4.43
N LEU A 634 19.62 30.33 -5.08
CA LEU A 634 18.97 31.61 -5.32
C LEU A 634 17.74 31.70 -4.42
N THR A 635 17.67 32.75 -3.60
CA THR A 635 16.53 33.05 -2.72
C THR A 635 16.05 34.46 -3.01
N GLY A 636 14.74 34.64 -3.14
CA GLY A 636 14.14 35.96 -3.30
C GLY A 636 12.62 35.92 -3.16
N LEU A 637 11.98 37.07 -3.33
CA LEU A 637 10.56 37.26 -3.04
C LEU A 637 9.71 37.20 -4.32
N ILE A 638 8.55 36.57 -4.21
CA ILE A 638 7.47 36.61 -5.20
C ILE A 638 6.15 36.91 -4.51
N LYS A 639 5.32 37.79 -5.08
CA LYS A 639 4.06 38.19 -4.42
C LYS A 639 3.14 36.98 -4.35
N LYS A 640 2.57 36.75 -3.17
CA LYS A 640 1.65 35.63 -2.94
C LYS A 640 0.41 35.69 -3.84
N VAL A 641 -0.10 36.90 -4.10
CA VAL A 641 -1.25 37.13 -4.98
C VAL A 641 -0.99 36.76 -6.44
N ASP A 642 0.27 36.73 -6.87
CA ASP A 642 0.64 36.38 -8.25
C ASP A 642 0.78 34.86 -8.45
N VAL A 643 0.86 34.09 -7.36
CA VAL A 643 1.08 32.64 -7.37
C VAL A 643 -0.19 31.90 -6.96
N THR A 644 -1.01 31.56 -7.96
CA THR A 644 -2.27 30.82 -7.79
C THR A 644 -2.27 29.54 -8.63
N PHE A 645 -3.24 28.66 -8.43
CA PHE A 645 -3.41 27.46 -9.28
C PHE A 645 -3.83 27.77 -10.73
N THR A 646 -4.16 29.04 -11.03
CA THR A 646 -4.61 29.50 -12.34
C THR A 646 -3.65 30.50 -12.99
N SER A 647 -2.54 30.82 -12.32
CA SER A 647 -1.55 31.78 -12.84
C SER A 647 -0.83 31.21 -14.06
N SER A 648 -0.58 32.06 -15.07
CA SER A 648 0.18 31.68 -16.27
C SER A 648 1.70 31.73 -16.08
N GLY A 649 2.18 32.47 -15.07
CA GLY A 649 3.59 32.56 -14.69
C GLY A 649 3.94 31.57 -13.59
N ALA A 650 4.54 32.08 -12.51
CA ALA A 650 4.68 31.31 -11.28
C ALA A 650 3.30 30.89 -10.76
N GLN A 651 3.13 29.59 -10.48
CA GLN A 651 1.82 29.04 -10.16
C GLN A 651 1.91 27.95 -9.11
N LEU A 652 0.80 27.71 -8.40
CA LEU A 652 0.66 26.54 -7.53
C LEU A 652 0.25 25.32 -8.36
N ILE A 653 0.87 24.19 -8.08
CA ILE A 653 0.51 22.88 -8.62
C ILE A 653 0.44 21.88 -7.47
N SER A 654 -0.28 20.78 -7.67
CA SER A 654 -0.40 19.70 -6.68
C SER A 654 0.54 18.55 -7.00
N GLN A 655 0.75 17.63 -6.03
CA GLN A 655 1.43 16.35 -6.27
C GLN A 655 0.75 15.50 -7.36
N HIS A 656 -0.50 15.80 -7.71
CA HIS A 656 -1.24 15.11 -8.75
C HIS A 656 -0.95 15.66 -10.15
N ASP A 657 -0.32 16.83 -10.29
CA ASP A 657 0.09 17.41 -11.57
C ASP A 657 1.44 16.83 -12.04
N TRP A 658 1.54 15.50 -12.19
CA TRP A 658 2.80 14.79 -12.50
C TRP A 658 3.55 15.40 -13.70
N ALA A 659 2.84 15.69 -14.80
CA ALA A 659 3.46 16.30 -15.98
C ALA A 659 4.07 17.68 -15.65
N LYS A 660 3.41 18.49 -14.82
CA LYS A 660 3.92 19.80 -14.39
C LYS A 660 5.06 19.69 -13.37
N LEU A 661 5.17 18.56 -12.67
CA LEU A 661 6.28 18.22 -11.77
C LEU A 661 7.52 17.68 -12.51
N GLY A 662 7.42 17.51 -13.84
CA GLY A 662 8.50 17.07 -14.72
C GLY A 662 8.41 15.63 -15.19
N PHE A 663 7.38 14.87 -14.78
CA PHE A 663 7.22 13.49 -15.25
C PHE A 663 6.91 13.45 -16.74
N THR A 664 7.79 12.81 -17.50
CA THR A 664 7.77 12.88 -18.96
C THR A 664 7.92 11.49 -19.56
N VAL A 665 7.02 11.14 -20.47
CA VAL A 665 7.09 9.88 -21.20
C VAL A 665 8.17 9.97 -22.27
N VAL A 666 9.07 8.99 -22.27
CA VAL A 666 10.08 8.78 -23.31
C VAL A 666 9.76 7.46 -23.98
N LYS A 667 9.55 7.47 -25.30
CA LYS A 667 9.08 6.29 -26.04
C LYS A 667 10.19 5.72 -26.91
N GLU A 668 10.39 4.41 -26.81
CA GLU A 668 10.87 3.60 -27.91
C GLU A 668 9.73 3.48 -28.94
N GLY A 669 10.01 3.90 -30.17
CA GLY A 669 9.03 3.94 -31.25
C GLY A 669 9.07 2.69 -32.14
N ASP A 670 10.15 1.91 -32.07
CA ASP A 670 10.28 0.64 -32.78
C ASP A 670 9.80 -0.52 -31.91
N GLU A 671 8.66 -1.11 -32.27
CA GLU A 671 8.12 -2.29 -31.57
C GLU A 671 9.04 -3.53 -31.69
N ASN A 672 9.98 -3.51 -32.63
CA ASN A 672 11.00 -4.54 -32.82
C ASN A 672 12.38 -4.14 -32.27
N SER A 673 12.46 -3.03 -31.51
CA SER A 673 13.70 -2.60 -30.86
C SER A 673 14.30 -3.78 -30.10
N ASP A 674 15.59 -4.01 -30.33
CA ASP A 674 16.35 -5.06 -29.64
C ASP A 674 16.64 -4.70 -28.18
N GLY A 675 16.17 -3.52 -27.74
CA GLY A 675 16.31 -3.01 -26.39
C GLY A 675 17.62 -2.25 -26.18
N PHE A 676 18.51 -2.19 -27.16
CA PHE A 676 19.78 -1.45 -27.08
C PHE A 676 19.63 -0.08 -27.75
N LEU A 677 20.03 0.97 -27.04
CA LEU A 677 20.07 2.31 -27.59
C LEU A 677 21.37 2.53 -28.38
N ASP A 678 21.24 2.64 -29.70
CA ASP A 678 22.35 2.89 -30.63
C ASP A 678 22.73 4.38 -30.70
N PRO A 679 23.93 4.81 -30.25
CA PRO A 679 24.26 6.23 -30.17
C PRO A 679 24.11 7.04 -31.45
N ASP A 680 24.40 6.44 -32.60
CA ASP A 680 24.31 7.11 -33.89
C ASP A 680 22.88 7.31 -34.39
N THR A 681 21.98 6.37 -34.06
CA THR A 681 20.58 6.36 -34.50
C THR A 681 19.60 6.78 -33.41
N MET A 682 20.08 7.01 -32.18
CA MET A 682 19.29 7.49 -31.04
C MET A 682 18.53 8.79 -31.39
N PRO A 683 17.25 8.91 -30.99
CA PRO A 683 16.53 10.18 -31.07
C PRO A 683 17.28 11.32 -30.35
N PRO A 684 17.11 12.59 -30.76
CA PRO A 684 17.87 13.72 -30.20
C PRO A 684 17.84 13.82 -28.67
N PHE A 685 16.70 13.50 -28.06
CA PHE A 685 16.54 13.46 -26.60
C PHE A 685 17.55 12.50 -25.94
N PHE A 686 17.72 11.30 -26.48
CA PHE A 686 18.63 10.31 -25.91
C PHE A 686 20.09 10.64 -26.17
N LYS A 687 20.42 11.27 -27.31
CA LYS A 687 21.76 11.82 -27.55
C LYS A 687 22.13 12.86 -26.50
N GLU A 688 21.19 13.74 -26.15
CA GLU A 688 21.39 14.72 -25.08
C GLU A 688 21.50 14.06 -23.69
N LEU A 689 20.67 13.06 -23.40
CA LEU A 689 20.74 12.30 -22.15
C LEU A 689 22.09 11.58 -22.01
N HIS A 690 22.55 10.92 -23.07
CA HIS A 690 23.83 10.21 -23.12
C HIS A 690 25.01 11.16 -22.88
N ALA A 691 25.05 12.29 -23.60
CA ALA A 691 26.10 13.29 -23.43
C ALA A 691 26.14 13.87 -22.01
N LYS A 692 24.98 14.05 -21.35
CA LYS A 692 24.92 14.51 -19.96
C LYS A 692 25.40 13.46 -18.97
N LEU A 693 25.07 12.19 -19.19
CA LEU A 693 25.51 11.09 -18.34
C LEU A 693 27.04 10.94 -18.39
N ASP A 694 27.61 10.93 -19.60
CA ASP A 694 29.05 10.87 -19.83
C ASP A 694 29.79 12.10 -19.24
N ALA A 695 29.25 13.32 -19.43
CA ALA A 695 29.83 14.54 -18.87
C ALA A 695 29.81 14.60 -17.33
N LEU A 696 28.93 13.85 -16.66
CA LEU A 696 28.90 13.72 -15.20
C LEU A 696 29.82 12.60 -14.69
N GLY A 697 30.30 11.75 -15.59
CA GLY A 697 31.16 10.61 -15.33
C GLY A 697 32.61 10.90 -15.67
N ASN A 698 33.21 10.04 -16.50
CA ASN A 698 34.62 10.13 -16.89
C ASN A 698 34.86 10.89 -18.22
N THR A 699 33.80 11.24 -18.97
CA THR A 699 33.88 11.99 -20.24
C THR A 699 34.71 11.27 -21.31
N ASP A 700 34.59 9.94 -21.40
CA ASP A 700 35.27 9.14 -22.42
C ASP A 700 34.41 8.90 -23.68
N GLY A 701 33.17 9.38 -23.66
CA GLY A 701 32.21 9.24 -24.76
C GLY A 701 31.32 8.00 -24.65
N GLU A 702 31.53 7.15 -23.65
CA GLU A 702 30.73 5.96 -23.36
C GLU A 702 29.91 6.17 -22.08
N VAL A 703 28.71 5.57 -22.01
CA VAL A 703 27.91 5.58 -20.76
C VAL A 703 28.03 4.22 -20.08
N THR A 704 28.79 4.19 -18.99
CA THR A 704 29.01 3.00 -18.17
C THR A 704 28.21 3.06 -16.86
N SER A 705 28.16 1.94 -16.13
CA SER A 705 27.58 1.90 -14.79
C SER A 705 28.25 2.90 -13.81
N ALA A 706 29.52 3.24 -14.01
CA ALA A 706 30.22 4.24 -13.18
C ALA A 706 29.72 5.66 -13.45
N ASP A 707 29.40 5.98 -14.70
CA ASP A 707 28.86 7.28 -15.10
C ASP A 707 27.42 7.43 -14.59
N LEU A 708 26.61 6.37 -14.69
CA LEU A 708 25.26 6.32 -14.10
C LEU A 708 25.28 6.52 -12.58
N ASN A 709 26.23 5.89 -11.87
CA ASN A 709 26.42 6.08 -10.43
C ASN A 709 26.86 7.52 -10.10
N SER A 710 27.72 8.12 -10.94
CA SER A 710 28.17 9.51 -10.77
C SER A 710 27.03 10.50 -11.03
N ALA A 711 26.21 10.24 -12.05
CA ALA A 711 25.00 10.99 -12.35
C ALA A 711 23.95 10.90 -11.24
N LEU A 712 23.82 9.74 -10.58
CA LEU A 712 22.93 9.56 -9.42
C LEU A 712 23.31 10.49 -8.25
N LYS A 713 24.59 10.86 -8.09
CA LYS A 713 25.05 11.79 -7.04
C LYS A 713 24.71 13.25 -7.35
N ASN A 714 24.43 13.57 -8.61
CA ASN A 714 24.03 14.92 -9.00
C ASN A 714 22.52 15.10 -8.77
N VAL A 715 22.15 15.79 -7.69
CA VAL A 715 20.75 15.99 -7.28
C VAL A 715 19.89 16.65 -8.37
N GLU A 716 20.39 17.70 -9.03
CA GLU A 716 19.65 18.43 -10.08
C GLU A 716 19.38 17.54 -11.31
N PHE A 717 20.38 16.78 -11.74
CA PHE A 717 20.24 15.85 -12.86
C PHE A 717 19.36 14.66 -12.48
N ARG A 718 19.61 14.04 -11.32
CA ARG A 718 18.86 12.88 -10.82
C ARG A 718 17.37 13.19 -10.69
N ASP A 719 16.99 14.37 -10.20
CA ASP A 719 15.58 14.76 -10.10
C ASP A 719 14.88 14.71 -11.47
N LYS A 720 15.52 15.20 -12.53
CA LYS A 720 14.97 15.14 -13.89
C LYS A 720 15.00 13.73 -14.47
N TRP A 721 16.10 13.02 -14.26
CA TRP A 721 16.32 11.67 -14.80
C TRP A 721 15.34 10.65 -14.22
N THR A 722 15.11 10.67 -12.91
CA THR A 722 14.21 9.74 -12.23
C THR A 722 12.72 10.01 -12.48
N LYS A 723 12.39 11.14 -13.12
CA LYS A 723 11.03 11.48 -13.56
C LYS A 723 10.74 11.09 -15.01
N LEU A 724 11.70 10.51 -15.73
CA LEU A 724 11.43 9.90 -17.03
C LEU A 724 10.54 8.67 -16.84
N ILE A 725 9.57 8.49 -17.74
CA ILE A 725 8.70 7.32 -17.82
C ILE A 725 9.01 6.63 -19.14
N ALA A 726 9.73 5.51 -19.08
CA ALA A 726 10.22 4.88 -20.28
C ALA A 726 9.21 3.87 -20.84
N TYR A 727 8.85 4.02 -22.10
CA TYR A 727 8.02 3.08 -22.82
C TYR A 727 8.91 2.23 -23.72
N HIS A 728 9.13 0.98 -23.35
CA HIS A 728 9.99 0.05 -24.09
C HIS A 728 9.52 -1.41 -23.89
N PRO A 729 10.01 -2.36 -24.72
CA PRO A 729 9.74 -3.79 -24.52
C PRO A 729 10.28 -4.31 -23.18
N THR A 730 9.48 -5.08 -22.45
CA THR A 730 9.89 -5.72 -21.19
C THR A 730 11.01 -6.75 -21.41
N GLU A 731 11.94 -6.88 -20.46
CA GLU A 731 13.03 -7.86 -20.52
C GLU A 731 12.58 -9.29 -20.19
N TRP A 732 11.39 -9.45 -19.60
CA TRP A 732 10.90 -10.72 -19.06
C TRP A 732 10.07 -11.58 -20.02
N GLN A 733 9.98 -11.18 -21.30
CA GLN A 733 9.09 -11.81 -22.31
C GLN A 733 9.83 -12.60 -23.40
N ALA A 734 10.87 -12.03 -24.01
CA ALA A 734 11.50 -12.63 -25.18
C ALA A 734 12.57 -13.67 -24.78
N LYS A 735 12.51 -14.86 -25.39
CA LYS A 735 13.55 -15.89 -25.25
C LYS A 735 14.80 -15.49 -26.04
N SER A 736 15.96 -15.99 -25.62
CA SER A 736 17.27 -15.71 -26.22
C SER A 736 17.44 -16.07 -27.70
N SER A 737 16.53 -16.88 -28.25
CA SER A 737 16.46 -17.25 -29.67
C SER A 737 15.69 -16.24 -30.53
N GLU A 738 14.97 -15.31 -29.92
CA GLU A 738 14.19 -14.30 -30.63
C GLU A 738 15.07 -13.13 -31.12
N PRO A 739 14.66 -12.43 -32.21
CA PRO A 739 15.46 -11.37 -32.82
C PRO A 739 15.96 -10.29 -31.87
N LYS A 740 15.18 -9.98 -30.81
CA LYS A 740 15.55 -9.02 -29.75
C LYS A 740 16.94 -9.29 -29.15
N TRP A 741 17.35 -10.55 -29.04
CA TRP A 741 18.63 -10.91 -28.42
C TRP A 741 19.77 -11.15 -29.42
N SER A 742 19.55 -10.90 -30.72
CA SER A 742 20.57 -11.15 -31.76
C SER A 742 21.86 -10.36 -31.55
N ARG A 743 21.78 -9.17 -30.91
CA ARG A 743 22.97 -8.35 -30.61
C ARG A 743 23.90 -9.01 -29.59
N LEU A 744 23.36 -9.87 -28.71
CA LEU A 744 24.14 -10.59 -27.72
C LEU A 744 25.22 -11.49 -28.37
N ASP A 745 24.91 -12.08 -29.53
CA ASP A 745 25.86 -12.91 -30.29
C ASP A 745 27.11 -12.12 -30.72
N LYS A 746 26.93 -10.82 -31.05
CA LYS A 746 28.04 -9.93 -31.39
C LYS A 746 28.79 -9.45 -30.14
N LEU A 747 28.07 -9.04 -29.10
CA LEU A 747 28.67 -8.53 -27.86
C LEU A 747 29.54 -9.58 -27.14
N LEU A 748 29.24 -10.86 -27.34
CA LEU A 748 29.94 -11.98 -26.72
C LEU A 748 30.60 -12.91 -27.76
N GLU A 749 30.92 -12.41 -28.95
CA GLU A 749 31.52 -13.20 -30.03
C GLU A 749 32.85 -13.85 -29.61
N ASP A 750 33.65 -13.11 -28.84
CA ASP A 750 34.93 -13.57 -28.28
C ASP A 750 34.78 -14.50 -27.06
N SER A 751 33.54 -14.70 -26.59
CA SER A 751 33.23 -15.47 -25.37
C SER A 751 32.07 -16.45 -25.58
N PRO A 752 32.17 -17.42 -26.52
CA PRO A 752 31.07 -18.30 -26.91
C PRO A 752 30.50 -19.15 -25.76
N LYS A 753 31.34 -19.47 -24.76
CA LYS A 753 30.92 -20.19 -23.55
C LYS A 753 30.07 -19.31 -22.62
N LEU A 754 30.42 -18.03 -22.50
CA LEU A 754 29.64 -17.04 -21.75
C LEU A 754 28.33 -16.73 -22.47
N LEU A 755 28.38 -16.55 -23.79
CA LEU A 755 27.19 -16.37 -24.64
C LEU A 755 26.17 -17.50 -24.43
N LYS A 756 26.62 -18.76 -24.50
CA LYS A 756 25.75 -19.92 -24.26
C LYS A 756 25.12 -19.86 -22.85
N HIS A 757 25.92 -19.57 -21.83
CA HIS A 757 25.46 -19.44 -20.45
C HIS A 757 24.39 -18.34 -20.29
N GLU A 758 24.62 -17.16 -20.89
CA GLU A 758 23.69 -16.04 -20.85
C GLU A 758 22.37 -16.35 -21.57
N LYS A 759 22.42 -17.00 -22.74
CA LYS A 759 21.22 -17.42 -23.47
C LYS A 759 20.36 -18.40 -22.65
N GLU A 760 20.98 -19.40 -22.03
CA GLU A 760 20.29 -20.34 -21.14
C GLU A 760 19.66 -19.63 -19.92
N ARG A 761 20.32 -18.60 -19.38
CA ARG A 761 19.82 -17.81 -18.27
C ARG A 761 18.61 -16.96 -18.68
N ILE A 762 18.70 -16.25 -19.80
CA ILE A 762 17.59 -15.45 -20.37
C ILE A 762 16.35 -16.32 -20.52
N ASP A 763 16.48 -17.49 -21.15
CA ASP A 763 15.35 -18.40 -21.38
C ASP A 763 14.65 -18.85 -20.08
N LYS A 764 15.41 -18.96 -18.98
CA LYS A 764 14.88 -19.35 -17.65
C LYS A 764 14.31 -18.17 -16.87
N LEU A 765 14.64 -16.93 -17.24
CA LEU A 765 14.09 -15.71 -16.63
C LEU A 765 12.76 -15.31 -17.25
N VAL A 766 12.44 -15.75 -18.46
CA VAL A 766 11.16 -15.45 -19.11
C VAL A 766 9.99 -16.03 -18.30
N PHE A 767 8.97 -15.20 -18.09
CA PHE A 767 7.70 -15.58 -17.46
C PHE A 767 6.49 -14.77 -17.96
N TRP A 768 6.71 -13.70 -18.74
CA TRP A 768 5.68 -12.72 -19.06
C TRP A 768 4.46 -13.33 -19.77
N ASP A 769 4.68 -14.22 -20.74
CA ASP A 769 3.59 -14.86 -21.48
C ASP A 769 2.83 -15.89 -20.62
N GLU A 770 3.45 -16.46 -19.58
CA GLU A 770 2.77 -17.33 -18.60
C GLU A 770 1.74 -16.54 -17.77
N LEU A 771 1.92 -15.22 -17.64
CA LEU A 771 0.97 -14.36 -16.94
C LEU A 771 -0.40 -14.31 -17.62
N ALA A 772 -0.48 -14.50 -18.95
CA ALA A 772 -1.76 -14.43 -19.66
C ALA A 772 -2.77 -15.46 -19.15
N GLY A 773 -2.31 -16.70 -18.90
CA GLY A 773 -3.16 -17.76 -18.33
C GLY A 773 -3.53 -17.51 -16.87
N VAL A 774 -2.66 -16.84 -16.12
CA VAL A 774 -2.80 -16.59 -14.68
C VAL A 774 -3.67 -15.37 -14.36
N LEU A 775 -3.46 -14.27 -15.08
CA LEU A 775 -4.14 -12.99 -14.88
C LEU A 775 -5.50 -12.93 -15.60
N GLN A 776 -5.81 -13.94 -16.43
CA GLN A 776 -6.94 -13.94 -17.35
C GLN A 776 -6.96 -12.71 -18.29
N MET A 777 -5.79 -12.09 -18.48
CA MET A 777 -5.55 -10.96 -19.38
C MET A 777 -4.11 -11.02 -19.88
N THR A 778 -3.89 -10.62 -21.13
CA THR A 778 -2.55 -10.51 -21.70
C THR A 778 -1.98 -9.12 -21.41
N LEU A 779 -0.83 -9.06 -20.74
CA LEU A 779 -0.06 -7.82 -20.64
C LEU A 779 0.64 -7.56 -21.98
N PRO A 780 0.68 -6.30 -22.46
CA PRO A 780 1.41 -5.99 -23.68
C PRO A 780 2.91 -6.22 -23.50
N LYS A 781 3.62 -6.41 -24.60
CA LYS A 781 5.08 -6.61 -24.61
C LYS A 781 5.84 -5.32 -24.27
N GLN A 782 5.25 -4.17 -24.60
CA GLN A 782 5.77 -2.85 -24.29
C GLN A 782 4.93 -2.20 -23.20
N VAL A 783 5.58 -1.73 -22.15
CA VAL A 783 4.94 -1.12 -20.99
C VAL A 783 5.68 0.15 -20.58
N TYR A 784 5.01 0.99 -19.80
CA TYR A 784 5.60 2.20 -19.23
C TYR A 784 6.27 1.88 -17.91
N HIS A 785 7.56 2.12 -17.80
CA HIS A 785 8.36 1.94 -16.59
C HIS A 785 8.59 3.27 -15.90
N PHE A 786 8.27 3.32 -14.60
CA PHE A 786 8.62 4.43 -13.72
C PHE A 786 9.85 4.09 -12.90
N HIS A 787 10.68 5.09 -12.59
CA HIS A 787 11.69 4.91 -11.55
C HIS A 787 10.99 4.61 -10.20
N PRO A 788 11.24 3.44 -9.54
CA PRO A 788 10.47 3.02 -8.38
C PRO A 788 10.49 4.00 -7.20
N ILE A 789 11.67 4.54 -6.86
CA ILE A 789 11.80 5.50 -5.75
C ILE A 789 11.10 6.83 -6.04
N ALA A 790 11.31 7.44 -7.21
CA ALA A 790 10.66 8.70 -7.56
C ALA A 790 9.13 8.59 -7.68
N PHE A 791 8.62 7.47 -8.20
CA PHE A 791 7.19 7.19 -8.26
C PHE A 791 6.57 7.12 -6.87
N VAL A 792 7.10 6.26 -5.99
CA VAL A 792 6.65 6.14 -4.60
C VAL A 792 6.79 7.48 -3.88
N ASN A 793 7.89 8.19 -4.13
CA ASN A 793 8.16 9.47 -3.50
C ASN A 793 7.06 10.48 -3.81
N ASN A 794 6.57 10.57 -5.05
CA ASN A 794 5.51 11.52 -5.39
C ASN A 794 4.16 11.28 -4.65
N PHE A 795 3.94 10.08 -4.10
CA PHE A 795 2.78 9.78 -3.26
C PHE A 795 3.05 9.97 -1.76
N MET A 796 4.28 9.80 -1.33
CA MET A 796 4.65 9.93 0.08
C MET A 796 4.67 11.39 0.52
N LYS A 797 4.13 11.65 1.72
CA LYS A 797 4.33 12.92 2.39
C LYS A 797 5.71 12.94 3.01
N PHE A 798 6.46 14.03 2.84
CA PHE A 798 7.78 14.17 3.45
C PHE A 798 7.79 15.29 4.47
N ALA A 799 8.53 15.04 5.54
CA ALA A 799 9.04 16.10 6.39
C ALA A 799 10.06 16.91 5.59
N VAL A 800 9.87 18.22 5.52
CA VAL A 800 10.87 19.12 4.96
C VAL A 800 12.09 19.08 5.87
N PRO A 801 13.29 18.71 5.36
CA PRO A 801 14.47 18.58 6.20
C PRO A 801 14.76 19.86 7.01
N GLY A 802 14.77 19.73 8.35
CA GLY A 802 15.05 20.84 9.25
C GLY A 802 13.84 21.68 9.66
N LYS A 803 12.63 21.34 9.21
CA LYS A 803 11.37 21.91 9.69
C LYS A 803 10.50 20.80 10.30
N GLY A 804 9.81 21.15 11.37
CA GLY A 804 8.74 20.35 11.95
C GLY A 804 7.45 21.16 12.00
N TRP A 805 6.42 20.61 12.64
CA TRP A 805 5.09 21.25 12.70
C TRP A 805 5.13 22.66 13.28
N ALA A 806 6.15 23.02 14.09
CA ALA A 806 6.42 24.36 14.60
C ALA A 806 6.49 25.44 13.51
N HIS A 807 6.88 25.09 12.28
CA HIS A 807 7.00 26.05 11.17
C HIS A 807 5.92 25.87 10.10
N SER A 808 4.93 25.04 10.38
CA SER A 808 3.79 24.81 9.49
C SER A 808 2.85 26.02 9.42
N ALA A 809 1.97 26.08 8.40
CA ALA A 809 0.99 27.16 8.24
C ALA A 809 0.12 27.34 9.50
N PHE A 810 -0.32 26.24 10.10
CA PHE A 810 -0.98 26.18 11.41
C PHE A 810 -0.19 26.90 12.51
N ALA A 811 1.05 26.49 12.74
CA ALA A 811 1.85 27.03 13.84
C ALA A 811 2.24 28.50 13.60
N ASN A 812 2.47 28.89 12.35
CA ASN A 812 2.75 30.27 11.97
C ASN A 812 1.53 31.18 12.16
N LEU A 813 0.32 30.72 11.80
CA LEU A 813 -0.90 31.49 12.06
C LEU A 813 -1.14 31.65 13.56
N LEU A 814 -1.04 30.54 14.32
CA LEU A 814 -1.14 30.56 15.77
C LEU A 814 -0.17 31.59 16.38
N ALA A 815 1.12 31.47 16.07
CA ALA A 815 2.17 32.32 16.62
C ALA A 815 2.02 33.79 16.20
N SER A 816 1.52 34.06 14.98
CA SER A 816 1.28 35.43 14.52
C SER A 816 0.26 36.16 15.38
N VAL A 817 -0.74 35.44 15.90
CA VAL A 817 -1.80 36.01 16.74
C VAL A 817 -1.41 36.00 18.21
N GLU A 818 -0.74 34.95 18.68
CA GLU A 818 -0.35 34.81 20.08
C GLU A 818 0.82 35.74 20.47
N SER A 819 1.79 35.95 19.57
CA SER A 819 3.02 36.67 19.91
C SER A 819 3.62 37.50 18.78
N ASN A 820 2.93 37.72 17.66
CA ASN A 820 3.54 38.24 16.44
C ASN A 820 4.76 37.40 15.98
N ASN A 821 4.71 36.10 16.25
CA ASN A 821 5.77 35.13 15.95
C ASN A 821 7.10 35.40 16.69
N ASP A 822 7.06 36.13 17.81
CA ASP A 822 8.23 36.47 18.63
C ASP A 822 8.45 35.42 19.73
N TYR A 823 9.59 34.72 19.70
CA TYR A 823 10.01 33.74 20.72
C TYR A 823 10.36 34.36 22.07
N THR A 824 10.57 35.68 22.11
CA THR A 824 10.91 36.41 23.33
C THR A 824 9.70 37.04 24.01
N ALA A 825 8.49 36.87 23.45
CA ALA A 825 7.30 37.52 23.97
C ALA A 825 6.80 36.88 25.28
N TYR A 826 6.26 37.68 26.19
CA TYR A 826 5.52 37.16 27.34
C TYR A 826 4.47 38.15 27.84
N ASN A 827 3.45 37.62 28.54
CA ASN A 827 2.39 38.40 29.15
C ASN A 827 2.52 38.44 30.68
N LYS A 828 2.18 39.57 31.30
CA LYS A 828 2.04 39.72 32.77
C LYS A 828 0.61 40.03 33.16
N THR A 829 0.20 39.64 34.37
CA THR A 829 -1.11 40.02 34.95
C THR A 829 -1.00 40.73 36.30
N LYS A 830 0.17 40.72 36.94
CA LYS A 830 0.43 41.44 38.18
C LYS A 830 0.55 42.94 37.87
N GLY A 831 -0.47 43.71 38.26
CA GLY A 831 -0.59 45.15 37.97
C GLY A 831 -1.43 45.51 36.73
N GLY A 832 -2.10 44.54 36.11
CA GLY A 832 -2.84 44.71 34.85
C GLY A 832 -2.30 43.80 33.75
N HIS A 833 -3.11 43.52 32.73
CA HIS A 833 -2.67 42.70 31.59
C HIS A 833 -1.76 43.53 30.67
N GLN A 834 -0.51 43.11 30.50
CA GLN A 834 0.47 43.77 29.64
C GLN A 834 1.35 42.76 28.90
N SER A 835 1.51 42.96 27.60
CA SER A 835 2.35 42.15 26.70
C SER A 835 3.72 42.80 26.49
N PHE A 836 4.77 41.98 26.46
CA PHE A 836 6.15 42.37 26.20
C PHE A 836 6.69 41.62 24.99
N TYR A 837 7.46 42.29 24.14
CA TYR A 837 8.07 41.76 22.91
C TYR A 837 9.55 42.16 22.86
N LYS A 838 10.36 41.44 22.08
CA LYS A 838 11.81 41.68 21.92
C LYS A 838 12.56 41.73 23.25
N THR A 839 12.29 40.75 24.11
CA THR A 839 12.85 40.65 25.46
C THR A 839 14.04 39.69 25.53
N ASP A 840 14.56 39.44 26.73
CA ASP A 840 15.64 38.48 27.01
C ASP A 840 15.13 37.08 27.38
N LEU A 841 13.82 36.79 27.25
CA LEU A 841 13.18 35.53 27.67
C LEU A 841 13.93 34.26 27.21
N THR A 842 14.46 34.23 25.98
CA THR A 842 15.18 33.07 25.42
C THR A 842 16.52 32.79 26.10
N THR A 843 17.00 33.72 26.93
CA THR A 843 18.21 33.54 27.74
C THR A 843 17.93 32.89 29.09
N TRP A 844 16.68 32.92 29.57
CA TRP A 844 16.28 32.34 30.85
C TRP A 844 16.23 30.82 30.77
N THR A 845 16.56 30.15 31.88
CA THR A 845 16.37 28.72 32.05
C THR A 845 14.89 28.39 32.25
N ILE A 846 14.51 27.13 31.97
CA ILE A 846 13.15 26.64 32.25
C ILE A 846 12.82 26.82 33.74
N ALA A 847 13.77 26.56 34.65
CA ALA A 847 13.58 26.74 36.08
C ALA A 847 13.27 28.19 36.47
N GLU A 848 13.98 29.16 35.89
CA GLU A 848 13.73 30.59 36.11
C GLU A 848 12.35 31.01 35.59
N LEU A 849 11.96 30.52 34.41
CA LEU A 849 10.64 30.78 33.84
C LEU A 849 9.53 30.19 34.72
N GLN A 850 9.66 28.94 35.16
CA GLN A 850 8.69 28.30 36.07
C GLN A 850 8.53 29.10 37.37
N LYS A 851 9.64 29.61 37.93
CA LYS A 851 9.60 30.46 39.12
C LYS A 851 8.85 31.77 38.85
N LYS A 852 9.15 32.46 37.76
CA LYS A 852 8.45 33.69 37.37
C LYS A 852 6.96 33.46 37.10
N GLN A 853 6.59 32.29 36.57
CA GLN A 853 5.20 31.90 36.39
C GLN A 853 4.49 31.60 37.73
N MET A 854 5.18 30.96 38.66
CA MET A 854 4.68 30.73 40.02
C MET A 854 4.47 32.04 40.78
N ASP A 855 5.41 32.99 40.65
CA ASP A 855 5.35 34.31 41.29
C ASP A 855 4.37 35.29 40.62
N ARG A 856 3.70 34.83 39.55
CA ARG A 856 2.77 35.60 38.69
C ARG A 856 3.41 36.81 37.99
N ASP A 857 4.74 36.81 37.89
CA ASP A 857 5.50 37.80 37.14
C ASP A 857 5.46 37.51 35.63
N VAL A 858 5.12 36.29 35.22
CA VAL A 858 4.83 35.90 33.84
C VAL A 858 3.59 35.01 33.85
N LEU A 859 2.61 35.26 32.99
CA LEU A 859 1.44 34.39 32.83
C LEU A 859 1.66 33.37 31.72
N ALA A 860 2.01 33.87 30.53
CA ALA A 860 2.19 33.11 29.30
C ALA A 860 3.48 33.57 28.63
N ALA A 861 4.23 32.63 28.05
CA ALA A 861 5.59 32.91 27.57
C ALA A 861 5.87 32.27 26.20
N GLY A 862 6.72 32.94 25.43
CA GLY A 862 7.26 32.47 24.18
C GLY A 862 6.34 32.65 22.98
N ARG A 863 6.80 32.07 21.87
CA ARG A 863 6.14 32.11 20.55
C ARG A 863 4.69 31.59 20.57
N TYR A 864 4.43 30.63 21.45
CA TYR A 864 3.13 29.97 21.58
C TYR A 864 2.41 30.35 22.87
N GLN A 865 2.84 31.41 23.58
CA GLN A 865 2.20 31.88 24.82
C GLN A 865 1.89 30.75 25.82
N MET A 866 2.88 29.89 26.10
CA MET A 866 2.70 28.73 26.97
C MET A 866 2.55 29.15 28.44
N ILE A 867 1.49 28.67 29.08
CA ILE A 867 1.22 28.88 30.51
C ILE A 867 1.96 27.86 31.39
N ALA A 868 2.00 28.13 32.69
CA ALA A 868 2.67 27.29 33.70
C ALA A 868 2.29 25.80 33.62
N ASP A 869 1.00 25.51 33.46
CA ASP A 869 0.50 24.13 33.35
C ASP A 869 1.10 23.39 32.13
N THR A 870 1.19 24.07 30.99
CA THR A 870 1.79 23.51 29.77
C THR A 870 3.29 23.23 29.96
N ILE A 871 4.04 24.19 30.50
CA ILE A 871 5.49 24.05 30.70
C ILE A 871 5.79 22.95 31.73
N ASN A 872 5.10 22.95 32.87
CA ASN A 872 5.28 21.94 33.91
C ASN A 872 4.92 20.53 33.41
N GLY A 873 3.85 20.42 32.62
CA GLY A 873 3.47 19.16 32.00
C GLY A 873 4.51 18.67 30.99
N ALA A 874 5.09 19.56 30.18
CA ALA A 874 6.15 19.23 29.23
C ALA A 874 7.42 18.73 29.94
N VAL A 875 7.89 19.44 30.96
CA VAL A 875 9.04 19.03 31.78
C VAL A 875 8.83 17.62 32.33
N LYS A 876 7.64 17.35 32.89
CA LYS A 876 7.33 16.05 33.47
C LYS A 876 7.20 14.93 32.44
N LYS A 877 6.63 15.18 31.26
CA LYS A 877 6.33 14.15 30.26
C LYS A 877 7.46 13.88 29.28
N LEU A 878 8.29 14.89 29.00
CA LEU A 878 9.45 14.78 28.12
C LEU A 878 10.77 14.66 28.91
N GLU A 879 10.71 14.64 30.24
CA GLU A 879 11.86 14.56 31.14
C GLU A 879 12.91 15.64 30.83
N LEU A 880 12.45 16.88 30.62
CA LEU A 880 13.32 17.99 30.24
C LEU A 880 14.22 18.42 31.40
N ASP A 881 15.50 18.66 31.10
CA ASP A 881 16.43 19.28 32.02
C ASP A 881 16.08 20.77 32.21
N THR A 882 15.63 21.13 33.41
CA THR A 882 15.16 22.48 33.73
C THR A 882 16.29 23.52 33.80
N SER A 883 17.55 23.08 33.80
CA SER A 883 18.72 23.98 33.74
C SER A 883 18.99 24.52 32.32
N LEU A 884 18.37 23.91 31.31
CA LEU A 884 18.48 24.38 29.92
C LEU A 884 17.66 25.65 29.68
N LYS A 885 18.08 26.42 28.68
CA LYS A 885 17.43 27.66 28.25
C LYS A 885 16.07 27.39 27.62
N PHE A 886 15.13 28.31 27.85
CA PHE A 886 13.84 28.38 27.14
C PHE A 886 14.00 29.11 25.79
N ASP A 887 15.00 28.68 25.03
CA ASP A 887 15.33 29.22 23.71
C ASP A 887 14.35 28.74 22.62
N GLU A 888 14.54 29.21 21.38
CA GLU A 888 13.65 28.91 20.25
C GLU A 888 13.48 27.40 20.03
N LYS A 889 14.60 26.67 20.06
CA LYS A 889 14.63 25.22 19.89
C LYS A 889 13.87 24.50 21.00
N MET A 890 14.00 24.94 22.25
CA MET A 890 13.26 24.36 23.37
C MET A 890 11.77 24.64 23.25
N GLN A 891 11.37 25.85 22.84
CA GLN A 891 9.96 26.19 22.64
C GLN A 891 9.32 25.36 21.54
N ASP A 892 9.99 25.19 20.40
CA ASP A 892 9.50 24.35 19.29
C ASP A 892 9.45 22.87 19.69
N LYS A 893 10.44 22.38 20.43
CA LYS A 893 10.42 21.01 20.97
C LYS A 893 9.18 20.79 21.86
N ILE A 894 8.90 21.72 22.78
CA ILE A 894 7.72 21.61 23.66
C ILE A 894 6.42 21.66 22.84
N PHE A 895 6.36 22.53 21.83
CA PHE A 895 5.21 22.61 20.95
C PHE A 895 4.97 21.28 20.23
N GLU A 896 6.00 20.73 19.57
CA GLU A 896 5.90 19.55 18.72
C GLU A 896 5.75 18.24 19.50
N GLU A 897 6.58 18.04 20.53
CA GLU A 897 6.66 16.76 21.23
C GLU A 897 5.65 16.66 22.38
N TYR A 898 5.25 17.79 22.98
CA TYR A 898 4.30 17.80 24.09
C TYR A 898 2.94 18.38 23.71
N LEU A 899 2.87 19.64 23.26
CA LEU A 899 1.60 20.35 23.10
C LEU A 899 0.69 19.65 22.08
N ILE A 900 1.17 19.45 20.85
CA ILE A 900 0.36 18.87 19.78
C ILE A 900 0.31 17.33 19.80
N ARG A 901 1.36 16.68 20.35
CA ARG A 901 1.50 15.22 20.32
C ARG A 901 1.01 14.51 21.58
N ILE A 902 1.11 15.15 22.76
CA ILE A 902 0.73 14.54 24.05
C ILE A 902 -0.49 15.23 24.65
N LYS A 903 -0.46 16.56 24.83
CA LYS A 903 -1.53 17.33 25.49
C LYS A 903 -2.79 17.40 24.63
N ARG A 904 -2.63 17.70 23.34
CA ARG A 904 -3.73 17.88 22.36
C ARG A 904 -3.58 16.95 21.16
N LYS A 905 -3.57 15.64 21.41
CA LYS A 905 -3.33 14.56 20.42
C LYS A 905 -4.11 14.68 19.11
N ALA A 906 -5.28 15.32 19.12
CA ALA A 906 -6.11 15.54 17.93
C ALA A 906 -5.35 16.26 16.81
N PHE A 907 -4.41 17.15 17.13
CA PHE A 907 -3.55 17.80 16.12
C PHE A 907 -2.75 16.75 15.34
N ILE A 908 -1.93 15.96 16.02
CA ILE A 908 -1.06 14.97 15.36
C ILE A 908 -1.87 13.84 14.72
N GLN A 909 -2.98 13.42 15.34
CA GLN A 909 -3.89 12.46 14.71
C GLN A 909 -4.39 12.97 13.35
N TYR A 910 -4.71 14.26 13.25
CA TYR A 910 -5.09 14.86 11.98
C TYR A 910 -3.90 15.08 11.04
N LEU A 911 -2.82 15.72 11.51
CA LEU A 911 -1.68 16.15 10.69
C LEU A 911 -0.88 14.98 10.12
N GLU A 912 -0.62 13.94 10.93
CA GLU A 912 0.18 12.77 10.55
C GLU A 912 -0.66 11.53 10.21
N GLY A 913 -1.98 11.57 10.45
CA GLY A 913 -2.87 10.41 10.28
C GLY A 913 -4.20 10.73 9.60
N ASP A 914 -5.22 9.94 9.94
CA ASP A 914 -6.60 10.02 9.45
C ASP A 914 -7.55 10.69 10.47
N GLY A 915 -7.01 11.43 11.42
CA GLY A 915 -7.78 12.16 12.43
C GLY A 915 -8.78 13.14 11.83
N ASP A 916 -9.74 13.57 12.65
CA ASP A 916 -10.81 14.48 12.27
C ASP A 916 -10.35 15.95 12.43
N ILE A 917 -10.47 16.71 11.35
CA ILE A 917 -10.03 18.11 11.31
C ILE A 917 -10.83 19.02 12.26
N GLU A 918 -12.12 18.78 12.44
CA GLU A 918 -12.95 19.57 13.35
C GLU A 918 -12.59 19.28 14.80
N LYS A 919 -12.13 18.05 15.10
CA LYS A 919 -11.57 17.73 16.43
C LYS A 919 -10.22 18.43 16.65
N ALA A 920 -9.38 18.54 15.63
CA ALA A 920 -8.12 19.28 15.71
C ALA A 920 -8.37 20.78 15.92
N ALA A 921 -9.28 21.38 15.15
CA ALA A 921 -9.68 22.78 15.31
C ALA A 921 -10.31 23.04 16.70
N TYR A 922 -11.17 22.15 17.18
CA TYR A 922 -11.72 22.30 18.53
C TYR A 922 -10.65 22.12 19.62
N ALA A 923 -9.70 21.19 19.44
CA ALA A 923 -8.57 21.03 20.36
C ALA A 923 -7.65 22.26 20.40
N TRP A 924 -7.53 23.00 19.29
CA TRP A 924 -6.87 24.30 19.24
C TRP A 924 -7.60 25.31 20.12
N ALA A 925 -8.91 25.46 19.99
CA ALA A 925 -9.70 26.38 20.84
C ALA A 925 -9.66 26.02 22.34
N LEU A 926 -9.49 24.73 22.67
CA LEU A 926 -9.28 24.30 24.06
C LEU A 926 -7.93 24.71 24.62
N GLU A 927 -6.92 24.93 23.79
CA GLU A 927 -5.57 25.29 24.24
C GLU A 927 -5.31 26.79 24.19
N PHE A 928 -5.84 27.47 23.16
CA PHE A 928 -5.55 28.88 22.88
C PHE A 928 -6.82 29.71 22.86
N ALA A 929 -6.89 30.75 23.70
CA ALA A 929 -8.07 31.60 23.80
C ALA A 929 -8.34 32.42 22.52
N SER A 930 -7.29 32.65 21.72
CA SER A 930 -7.36 33.31 20.42
C SER A 930 -8.08 32.48 19.34
N ALA A 931 -8.28 31.18 19.56
CA ALA A 931 -8.95 30.31 18.61
C ALA A 931 -10.46 30.24 18.85
N GLY A 932 -11.23 30.47 17.79
CA GLY A 932 -12.68 30.49 17.80
C GLY A 932 -13.31 29.10 17.81
N VAL A 933 -14.51 29.01 18.39
CA VAL A 933 -15.32 27.79 18.46
C VAL A 933 -16.48 27.88 17.47
N ARG A 934 -16.80 26.76 16.79
CA ARG A 934 -18.00 26.64 15.93
C ARG A 934 -19.27 26.94 16.72
N LYS A 935 -20.23 27.64 16.12
CA LYS A 935 -21.53 27.90 16.77
C LYS A 935 -22.19 26.61 17.25
N GLY A 936 -22.68 26.60 18.48
CA GLY A 936 -23.37 25.47 19.11
C GLY A 936 -22.45 24.41 19.74
N LYS A 937 -21.12 24.52 19.61
CA LYS A 937 -20.18 23.66 20.36
C LYS A 937 -19.99 24.17 21.78
N THR A 938 -19.68 23.27 22.70
CA THR A 938 -19.45 23.59 24.11
C THR A 938 -18.30 24.58 24.29
N ILE A 939 -18.47 25.51 25.22
CA ILE A 939 -17.41 26.43 25.68
C ILE A 939 -17.21 26.27 27.18
N SER A 940 -16.13 26.86 27.72
CA SER A 940 -15.83 26.78 29.16
C SER A 940 -17.02 27.25 30.00
N PRO A 941 -17.33 26.52 31.09
CA PRO A 941 -18.40 26.93 31.98
C PRO A 941 -17.97 28.16 32.79
N VAL A 942 -18.94 28.99 33.16
CA VAL A 942 -18.73 30.13 34.07
C VAL A 942 -19.55 29.94 35.33
N SER A 943 -19.13 30.63 36.40
CA SER A 943 -19.92 30.69 37.62
C SER A 943 -21.32 31.24 37.34
N LYS A 944 -22.34 30.50 37.76
CA LYS A 944 -23.73 30.94 37.73
C LYS A 944 -23.87 32.11 38.70
N LYS A 945 -24.47 33.21 38.23
CA LYS A 945 -24.76 34.40 39.03
C LYS A 945 -26.24 34.48 39.33
N ASP A 946 -26.59 34.93 40.53
CA ASP A 946 -27.96 35.24 40.91
C ASP A 946 -28.43 36.58 40.30
N GLU A 947 -29.68 36.97 40.59
CA GLU A 947 -30.30 38.21 40.10
C GLU A 947 -29.56 39.48 40.56
N ASN A 948 -28.71 39.39 41.58
CA ASN A 948 -27.89 40.48 42.09
C ASN A 948 -26.43 40.43 41.59
N GLY A 949 -26.10 39.48 40.70
CA GLY A 949 -24.77 39.33 40.12
C GLY A 949 -23.75 38.62 41.02
N VAL A 950 -24.20 38.00 42.12
CA VAL A 950 -23.35 37.25 43.07
C VAL A 950 -23.23 35.80 42.61
N THR A 951 -22.02 35.23 42.69
CA THR A 951 -21.77 33.83 42.33
C THR A 951 -22.55 32.89 43.25
N GLU A 952 -23.39 32.05 42.67
CA GLU A 952 -24.12 31.00 43.39
C GLU A 952 -23.13 29.94 43.88
N MET A 953 -23.16 29.64 45.18
CA MET A 953 -22.28 28.67 45.82
C MET A 953 -23.10 27.48 46.31
N LYS A 954 -22.63 26.27 46.05
CA LYS A 954 -23.18 25.02 46.58
C LYS A 954 -22.05 24.20 47.20
N ASP A 955 -22.21 23.81 48.47
CA ASP A 955 -21.20 23.06 49.23
C ASP A 955 -19.80 23.73 49.23
N GLY A 956 -19.77 25.06 49.30
CA GLY A 956 -18.53 25.85 49.29
C GLY A 956 -17.84 25.96 47.92
N LYS A 957 -18.48 25.48 46.83
CA LYS A 957 -17.96 25.60 45.46
C LYS A 957 -18.91 26.41 44.56
N PRO A 958 -18.38 27.18 43.60
CA PRO A 958 -19.21 27.87 42.60
C PRO A 958 -20.05 26.87 41.80
N VAL A 959 -21.34 27.16 41.65
CA VAL A 959 -22.21 26.44 40.71
C VAL A 959 -21.81 26.86 39.30
N MET A 960 -21.44 25.89 38.45
CA MET A 960 -20.94 26.15 37.11
C MET A 960 -22.05 26.00 36.06
N LEU A 961 -22.22 26.99 35.19
CA LEU A 961 -23.18 26.98 34.09
C LEU A 961 -22.51 26.43 32.82
N ALA A 962 -22.98 25.29 32.33
CA ALA A 962 -22.58 24.76 31.03
C ALA A 962 -23.14 25.66 29.91
N ARG A 963 -22.31 25.95 28.90
CA ARG A 963 -22.65 26.84 27.80
C ARG A 963 -22.13 26.31 26.48
N VAL A 964 -22.72 26.82 25.40
CA VAL A 964 -22.27 26.60 24.02
C VAL A 964 -21.99 27.94 23.35
N ALA A 965 -21.16 27.94 22.33
CA ALA A 965 -20.88 29.11 21.52
C ALA A 965 -22.17 29.63 20.85
N SER A 966 -22.55 30.88 21.10
CA SER A 966 -23.76 31.50 20.57
C SER A 966 -23.59 32.02 19.14
N PHE A 967 -22.35 32.27 18.71
CA PHE A 967 -21.99 32.66 17.35
C PHE A 967 -20.68 31.99 16.89
N GLU A 968 -20.45 32.03 15.57
CA GLU A 968 -19.27 31.44 14.95
C GLU A 968 -18.01 32.21 15.35
N GLY A 969 -17.02 31.52 15.90
CA GLY A 969 -15.77 32.15 16.31
C GLY A 969 -15.78 32.77 17.71
N GLN A 970 -16.73 32.41 18.58
CA GLN A 970 -16.65 32.77 20.01
C GLN A 970 -15.47 32.03 20.68
N SER A 971 -14.75 32.68 21.59
CA SER A 971 -13.66 32.03 22.33
C SER A 971 -14.20 30.92 23.24
N TYR A 972 -13.45 29.82 23.37
CA TYR A 972 -13.77 28.79 24.37
C TYR A 972 -13.79 29.36 25.80
N TYR A 973 -12.98 30.39 26.07
CA TYR A 973 -12.84 31.02 27.38
C TYR A 973 -13.68 32.30 27.54
N ASP A 974 -14.67 32.52 26.67
CA ASP A 974 -15.50 33.72 26.69
C ASP A 974 -16.27 33.87 28.03
N GLY A 975 -16.23 35.06 28.61
CA GLY A 975 -16.78 35.33 29.96
C GLY A 975 -15.86 34.94 31.13
N VAL A 976 -14.63 34.46 30.85
CA VAL A 976 -13.57 34.26 31.83
C VAL A 976 -12.43 35.24 31.53
N GLY A 977 -12.26 36.27 32.35
CA GLY A 977 -11.22 37.29 32.14
C GLY A 977 -11.48 38.17 30.90
N THR A 978 -10.41 38.52 30.17
CA THR A 978 -10.46 39.35 28.95
C THR A 978 -10.24 38.54 27.67
N ASN A 979 -10.54 37.24 27.70
CA ASN A 979 -10.28 36.33 26.59
C ASN A 979 -11.22 36.60 25.41
N ALA A 980 -10.65 36.74 24.22
CA ALA A 980 -11.36 36.88 22.97
C ALA A 980 -10.68 36.06 21.88
N ALA A 981 -11.48 35.57 20.92
CA ALA A 981 -10.96 34.87 19.76
C ALA A 981 -10.61 35.86 18.65
N HIS A 982 -9.53 35.57 17.95
CA HIS A 982 -8.98 36.35 16.83
C HIS A 982 -8.83 35.51 15.56
N ILE A 983 -8.97 34.18 15.67
CA ILE A 983 -8.91 33.25 14.55
C ILE A 983 -10.28 32.57 14.42
N LEU A 984 -10.89 32.66 13.23
CA LEU A 984 -12.15 32.00 12.95
C LEU A 984 -11.96 30.49 12.70
N PRO A 985 -12.95 29.65 13.02
CA PRO A 985 -12.89 28.21 12.73
C PRO A 985 -12.54 27.90 11.27
N VAL A 986 -13.05 28.67 10.31
CA VAL A 986 -12.76 28.48 8.88
C VAL A 986 -11.27 28.68 8.56
N ASP A 987 -10.60 29.65 9.19
CA ASP A 987 -9.17 29.88 9.00
C ASP A 987 -8.33 28.80 9.65
N MET A 988 -8.75 28.32 10.83
CA MET A 988 -8.09 27.22 11.53
C MET A 988 -8.12 25.94 10.68
N ILE A 989 -9.29 25.60 10.15
CA ILE A 989 -9.48 24.48 9.23
C ILE A 989 -8.56 24.62 8.01
N ARG A 990 -8.59 25.78 7.36
CA ARG A 990 -7.75 26.05 6.18
C ARG A 990 -6.26 25.85 6.44
N VAL A 991 -5.71 26.41 7.53
CA VAL A 991 -4.26 26.27 7.80
C VAL A 991 -3.89 24.88 8.33
N LEU A 992 -4.81 24.15 8.97
CA LEU A 992 -4.59 22.76 9.32
C LEU A 992 -4.53 21.88 8.06
N GLU A 993 -5.44 22.08 7.10
CA GLU A 993 -5.37 21.45 5.77
C GLU A 993 -4.07 21.79 5.06
N GLU A 994 -3.70 23.08 5.01
CA GLU A 994 -2.45 23.53 4.39
C GLU A 994 -1.23 22.87 5.03
N SER A 995 -1.15 22.82 6.36
CA SER A 995 -0.10 22.11 7.08
C SER A 995 -0.08 20.62 6.75
N LYS A 996 -1.24 19.93 6.85
CA LYS A 996 -1.34 18.50 6.54
C LYS A 996 -0.95 18.19 5.10
N ASN A 997 -1.28 19.10 4.19
CA ASN A 997 -0.99 18.97 2.77
C ASN A 997 0.48 19.18 2.48
N ASN A 998 1.14 20.16 3.11
CA ASN A 998 2.51 20.55 2.76
C ASN A 998 3.63 19.85 3.58
N GLY A 999 3.26 18.94 4.49
CA GLY A 999 4.21 18.24 5.35
C GLY A 999 4.69 19.10 6.54
N ASN A 1000 5.42 18.47 7.46
CA ASN A 1000 6.07 19.14 8.59
C ASN A 1000 7.43 19.72 8.25
#